data_AF-A0A7X0FN82-F1
#
_entry.id   AF-A0A7X0FN82-F1
#
_cell.length_a   1.000
_cell.length_b   1.000
_cell.length_c   1.000
_cell.angle_alpha   90.00
_cell.angle_beta   90.00
_cell.angle_gamma   90.00
#
_symmetry.space_group_name_H-M   'P 1'
#
loop_
_entity.id
_entity.type
_entity.pdbx_description
1 polymer ?
#
loop_
_entity_poly.entity_id
_entity_poly.type
_entity_poly.pdbx_seq_one_letter_code
_entity_poly.pdbx_strand_id
1 'polypeptide(L)'
;MSAAAAVLPAVVIGLAGVVVTSPAVAAESDATVLRGVASDRCIDAASGDTGTIVTLQDCDGEDAQLWEWTDAKQLVVFGGTDARCLDVAGFDEATRLTIQPCDVDDDGQKWEIREDLTIQSLGDTRVCVDAWGAATTAGTEIALWRCTGAPNQLWKRTLVDEPANVSVDLSADTGAIYGGATGVLYGMSDDGVPSDDLVAGMRPRTLAQKPANGDQHPNGDVLDISDAFFDNGGEQMVVYMQDVYSAWPYQEPADIQADYLPRIRTQMQAVIDAGLPMEKFAWVPYNEPDGIWYQDWNGGERENFLADWDAAYAVIKEMDPDAIIVGPNEAIWHPDRVRDLLTHAKDAGTLPDVMAWHELGTGSLGSTGYRENYEEYRAIEEDLGIGPLPINIDEYGNRHDMGNPGRLIQWLAMFEDTKVDGDMAFWTYAGNLSDHAAQTKMANGGWWVTKWYSDLSGHTVEFTPEAVRPDTMQGIAALDETKQLATVIMGGNALGATLTVENIPADFGDEVDVLIETADLTGQEGETSSPRVDTVKRTAVSGGEISVVVPANQQAAYRVSILPASADAPVQPDAVWSASYEAEDAAIVDAQAFSQTGDWSYAASNLMDVGAFNRASSSVTFDVEVPEDGTYELGIIHGSNTKWGQQALYVDDEFVQRVTYSATLNWTYRARAEVPVDLTAGAHTVSLRASDDDGELDVYYDITLDRLDVSVPEPDTLRYPLWQARISGDFSVDNSRSARPVTLEPGATAQLFLGAPADGYYDLVRTGSAPEAGELTVELSNRDLGAEAGAVPAGGATVTTTAYLHRGVNQIELTNTGSTPVVVSELATVRNRDADEATVRTEAEDLSRDGSSIGGSRWASGGEFVGDLGENGSMTWERPAGVGAGDYVLNVAYAQNEVNTGHPYNTDVVTRFIDTTEAGGDTTRSPYRNNYTWDGFWAVTSDLTLTTDDGALTFDRSDGWAPNVDWLSLSPLTQGTTVITHFAQPVKSDGSMTTVKAGKTVPLKFEAFADGVEVTDPEQVSLTIVEVACDTGEIVGDDIAASSAPGQTVLRYDEAAGQFVYNWKAPAPAGKCYQATATVAGGGSMTALFMVG
;
A
#
# COMPACT_ATOMS: atom_id res chain seq x y z
N MET A 1 -75.62 1.82 50.11
CA MET A 1 -75.89 1.95 51.56
C MET A 1 -74.66 1.41 52.26
N SER A 2 -73.68 2.26 52.55
CA SER A 2 -73.66 3.20 53.68
C SER A 2 -73.22 2.53 54.98
N ALA A 3 -72.29 3.23 55.64
CA ALA A 3 -71.93 3.16 57.05
C ALA A 3 -71.03 1.99 57.48
N ALA A 4 -70.14 2.14 58.46
CA ALA A 4 -69.40 3.24 59.06
C ALA A 4 -68.61 2.60 60.22
N ALA A 5 -67.41 3.12 60.46
CA ALA A 5 -66.74 3.29 61.76
C ALA A 5 -66.50 2.07 62.70
N ALA A 6 -65.22 1.83 63.02
CA ALA A 6 -64.59 2.15 64.32
C ALA A 6 -63.64 1.05 64.87
N VAL A 7 -62.34 1.34 64.72
CA VAL A 7 -61.17 1.15 65.62
C VAL A 7 -61.12 -0.08 66.54
N LEU A 8 -60.12 -0.94 66.31
CA LEU A 8 -59.64 -1.99 67.22
C LEU A 8 -58.10 -2.06 67.18
N PRO A 9 -57.44 -2.57 68.24
CA PRO A 9 -56.23 -1.98 68.80
C PRO A 9 -54.95 -2.76 68.45
N ALA A 10 -53.86 -1.99 68.54
CA ALA A 10 -52.46 -2.40 68.42
C ALA A 10 -52.10 -3.62 69.28
N VAL A 11 -51.37 -4.56 68.69
CA VAL A 11 -50.09 -5.21 69.08
C VAL A 11 -49.84 -6.23 67.92
N VAL A 12 -48.66 -6.32 67.29
CA VAL A 12 -47.70 -7.44 67.47
C VAL A 12 -46.75 -7.51 66.24
N ILE A 13 -45.44 -7.58 66.54
CA ILE A 13 -44.29 -8.18 65.81
C ILE A 13 -43.82 -7.61 64.46
N GLY A 14 -42.53 -7.30 64.39
CA GLY A 14 -41.73 -7.26 63.16
C GLY A 14 -40.26 -7.56 63.47
N LEU A 15 -39.72 -8.62 62.86
CA LEU A 15 -38.30 -8.99 62.91
C LEU A 15 -37.43 -7.91 62.23
N ALA A 16 -36.27 -7.62 62.80
CA ALA A 16 -35.35 -6.59 62.33
C ALA A 16 -34.56 -7.06 61.08
N GLY A 17 -34.69 -6.30 59.98
CA GLY A 17 -33.84 -6.40 58.78
C GLY A 17 -32.63 -5.48 58.91
N VAL A 18 -31.48 -5.97 58.43
CA VAL A 18 -30.27 -5.15 58.23
C VAL A 18 -30.44 -4.46 56.87
N VAL A 19 -30.62 -3.14 56.87
CA VAL A 19 -30.53 -2.30 55.68
C VAL A 19 -29.05 -1.98 55.47
N VAL A 20 -28.45 -2.54 54.43
CA VAL A 20 -27.24 -1.98 53.83
C VAL A 20 -27.69 -0.75 53.07
N THR A 21 -27.41 0.44 53.61
CA THR A 21 -27.50 1.67 52.82
C THR A 21 -26.35 1.64 51.83
N SER A 22 -26.63 1.40 50.56
CA SER A 22 -25.73 1.80 49.48
C SER A 22 -25.40 3.29 49.67
N PRO A 23 -24.14 3.73 49.52
CA PRO A 23 -23.91 5.15 49.29
C PRO A 23 -24.71 5.51 48.04
N ALA A 24 -25.46 6.61 48.09
CA ALA A 24 -25.96 7.23 46.88
C ALA A 24 -24.74 7.50 46.00
N VAL A 25 -24.68 6.83 44.85
CA VAL A 25 -23.80 7.21 43.75
C VAL A 25 -24.16 8.66 43.44
N ALA A 26 -23.22 9.57 43.67
CA ALA A 26 -23.32 10.90 43.08
C ALA A 26 -23.39 10.66 41.57
N ALA A 27 -24.37 11.25 40.89
CA ALA A 27 -24.35 11.29 39.44
C ALA A 27 -22.99 11.85 39.01
N GLU A 28 -22.24 11.09 38.20
CA GLU A 28 -21.08 11.61 37.50
C GLU A 28 -21.56 12.79 36.65
N SER A 29 -20.79 13.88 36.62
CA SER A 29 -21.10 15.00 35.73
C SER A 29 -20.74 14.60 34.30
N ASP A 30 -21.67 14.79 33.35
CA ASP A 30 -21.43 14.60 31.90
C ASP A 30 -20.57 15.73 31.29
N ALA A 31 -19.75 16.42 32.09
CA ALA A 31 -18.87 17.49 31.65
C ALA A 31 -17.63 16.90 30.98
N THR A 32 -17.28 17.43 29.80
CA THR A 32 -16.25 16.93 28.89
C THR A 32 -15.35 18.07 28.44
N VAL A 33 -14.10 17.79 28.06
CA VAL A 33 -13.32 18.80 27.32
C VAL A 33 -13.73 18.84 25.87
N LEU A 34 -13.58 20.00 25.21
CA LEU A 34 -13.73 20.12 23.78
C LEU A 34 -12.34 20.38 23.18
N ARG A 35 -11.65 19.33 22.73
CA ARG A 35 -10.27 19.40 22.23
C ARG A 35 -10.25 19.46 20.72
N GLY A 36 -9.64 20.50 20.15
CA GLY A 36 -9.58 20.72 18.71
C GLY A 36 -8.69 19.69 18.03
N VAL A 37 -9.21 18.95 17.04
CA VAL A 37 -8.48 17.88 16.31
C VAL A 37 -7.19 18.40 15.69
N ALA A 38 -7.21 19.59 15.07
CA ALA A 38 -6.01 20.19 14.46
C ALA A 38 -4.94 20.61 15.48
N SER A 39 -5.35 21.05 16.66
CA SER A 39 -4.49 21.80 17.58
C SER A 39 -4.01 20.98 18.77
N ASP A 40 -4.70 19.88 19.03
CA ASP A 40 -4.56 19.07 20.22
C ASP A 40 -4.80 19.82 21.55
N ARG A 41 -5.42 21.01 21.45
CA ARG A 41 -5.70 21.96 22.53
C ARG A 41 -7.18 22.08 22.83
N CYS A 42 -7.52 22.47 24.05
CA CYS A 42 -8.87 22.51 24.57
C CYS A 42 -9.51 23.90 24.42
N ILE A 43 -10.82 23.93 24.12
CA ILE A 43 -11.66 25.12 24.26
C ILE A 43 -11.69 25.51 25.73
N ASP A 44 -11.23 26.72 26.01
CA ASP A 44 -11.03 27.25 27.35
C ASP A 44 -11.73 28.60 27.49
N ALA A 45 -12.48 28.76 28.58
CA ALA A 45 -12.95 30.05 29.04
C ALA A 45 -12.17 30.47 30.29
N ALA A 46 -11.17 31.33 30.17
CA ALA A 46 -10.21 31.64 31.24
C ALA A 46 -10.81 32.18 32.57
N SER A 47 -12.09 32.54 32.59
CA SER A 47 -12.81 32.91 33.81
C SER A 47 -14.32 32.75 33.65
N GLY A 48 -15.05 32.56 34.76
CA GLY A 48 -16.53 32.51 34.79
C GLY A 48 -17.24 33.87 34.66
N ASP A 49 -16.51 34.94 34.31
CA ASP A 49 -17.07 36.27 34.13
C ASP A 49 -17.87 36.35 32.82
N THR A 50 -19.01 37.04 32.87
CA THR A 50 -19.87 37.31 31.70
C THR A 50 -19.10 38.02 30.59
N GLY A 51 -19.14 37.48 29.38
CA GLY A 51 -18.44 38.01 28.21
C GLY A 51 -16.97 37.59 28.09
N THR A 52 -16.51 36.63 28.89
CA THR A 52 -15.18 36.02 28.69
C THR A 52 -15.12 35.40 27.30
N ILE A 53 -14.07 35.74 26.55
CA ILE A 53 -13.80 35.18 25.22
C ILE A 53 -13.27 33.76 25.39
N VAL A 54 -13.74 32.87 24.52
CA VAL A 54 -13.31 31.47 24.49
C VAL A 54 -12.09 31.34 23.58
N THR A 55 -11.07 30.61 24.04
CA THR A 55 -9.78 30.44 23.33
C THR A 55 -9.31 29.00 23.33
N LEU A 56 -8.38 28.63 22.45
CA LEU A 56 -7.58 27.40 22.58
C LEU A 56 -6.55 27.54 23.69
N GLN A 57 -6.42 26.54 24.56
CA GLN A 57 -5.33 26.43 25.54
C GLN A 57 -4.83 24.98 25.63
N ASP A 58 -3.62 24.79 26.16
CA ASP A 58 -3.15 23.44 26.47
C ASP A 58 -4.16 22.76 27.42
N CYS A 59 -4.48 21.49 27.16
CA CYS A 59 -5.48 20.76 27.92
C CYS A 59 -4.97 20.45 29.34
N ASP A 60 -5.61 21.01 30.36
CA ASP A 60 -5.28 20.80 31.77
C ASP A 60 -6.42 20.17 32.58
N GLY A 61 -7.64 20.13 32.01
CA GLY A 61 -8.81 19.50 32.61
C GLY A 61 -9.41 20.27 33.78
N GLU A 62 -9.05 21.55 33.94
CA GLU A 62 -9.63 22.44 34.95
C GLU A 62 -11.07 22.86 34.57
N ASP A 63 -11.83 23.39 35.54
CA ASP A 63 -13.24 23.79 35.36
C ASP A 63 -13.49 24.75 34.17
N ALA A 64 -12.45 25.48 33.75
CA ALA A 64 -12.47 26.39 32.60
C ALA A 64 -12.56 25.68 31.23
N GLN A 65 -12.25 24.39 31.20
CA GLN A 65 -12.23 23.54 29.99
C GLN A 65 -13.31 22.46 30.02
N LEU A 66 -14.07 22.34 31.11
CA LEU A 66 -15.11 21.32 31.27
C LEU A 66 -16.47 21.86 30.81
N TRP A 67 -16.93 21.34 29.68
CA TRP A 67 -18.18 21.69 29.01
C TRP A 67 -19.21 20.56 29.11
N GLU A 68 -20.37 20.87 29.67
CA GLU A 68 -21.54 20.00 29.74
C GLU A 68 -22.52 20.33 28.62
N TRP A 69 -22.83 19.36 27.76
CA TRP A 69 -23.88 19.52 26.74
C TRP A 69 -25.22 19.04 27.28
N THR A 70 -26.18 19.97 27.36
CA THR A 70 -27.46 19.73 28.02
C THR A 70 -28.56 19.32 27.05
N ASP A 71 -29.64 18.72 27.55
CA ASP A 71 -30.87 18.43 26.78
C ASP A 71 -31.48 19.69 26.12
N ALA A 72 -31.19 20.87 26.68
CA ALA A 72 -31.61 22.16 26.13
C ALA A 72 -30.73 22.64 24.95
N LYS A 73 -29.79 21.80 24.49
CA LYS A 73 -28.80 22.07 23.46
C LYS A 73 -27.88 23.23 23.80
N GLN A 74 -27.54 23.41 25.07
CA GLN A 74 -26.57 24.41 25.54
C GLN A 74 -25.26 23.73 25.93
N LEU A 75 -24.13 24.40 25.66
CA LEU A 75 -22.79 24.02 26.14
C LEU A 75 -22.46 24.84 27.38
N VAL A 76 -22.44 24.21 28.55
CA VAL A 76 -22.32 24.84 29.87
C VAL A 76 -20.91 24.65 30.45
N VAL A 77 -20.28 25.71 30.95
CA VAL A 77 -18.97 25.69 31.64
C VAL A 77 -19.10 26.26 33.06
N PHE A 78 -18.16 25.90 33.96
CA PHE A 78 -18.11 26.21 35.40
C PHE A 78 -19.19 25.61 36.30
N GLY A 79 -20.25 25.01 35.73
CA GLY A 79 -21.27 24.24 36.45
C GLY A 79 -21.98 24.94 37.62
N GLY A 80 -22.90 24.23 38.28
CA GLY A 80 -23.51 24.67 39.55
C GLY A 80 -24.18 26.06 39.51
N THR A 81 -23.93 26.90 40.53
CA THR A 81 -24.48 28.27 40.61
C THR A 81 -23.77 29.29 39.74
N ASP A 82 -22.59 28.93 39.22
CA ASP A 82 -21.74 29.80 38.41
C ASP A 82 -21.76 29.44 36.93
N ALA A 83 -22.68 28.53 36.54
CA ALA A 83 -22.88 28.06 35.18
C ALA A 83 -22.94 29.21 34.17
N ARG A 84 -22.16 29.06 33.10
CA ARG A 84 -22.18 29.92 31.92
C ARG A 84 -22.38 29.08 30.68
N CYS A 85 -23.03 29.63 29.68
CA CYS A 85 -23.26 28.97 28.41
C CYS A 85 -22.39 29.59 27.32
N LEU A 86 -21.85 28.76 26.44
CA LEU A 86 -21.23 29.19 25.20
C LEU A 86 -22.27 29.96 24.38
N ASP A 87 -21.89 31.15 23.94
CA ASP A 87 -22.79 32.17 23.43
C ASP A 87 -22.16 32.93 22.27
N VAL A 88 -23.00 33.31 21.31
CA VAL A 88 -22.64 34.18 20.21
C VAL A 88 -23.65 35.32 20.04
N ALA A 89 -23.14 36.54 19.87
CA ALA A 89 -23.97 37.75 19.74
C ALA A 89 -24.57 37.96 18.32
N GLY A 90 -24.23 37.11 17.36
CA GLY A 90 -24.68 37.17 15.96
C GLY A 90 -24.03 36.06 15.11
N PHE A 91 -24.60 35.78 13.94
CA PHE A 91 -24.23 34.62 13.11
C PHE A 91 -23.39 34.97 11.87
N ASP A 92 -22.75 36.14 11.86
CA ASP A 92 -21.80 36.51 10.81
C ASP A 92 -20.49 35.71 11.01
N GLU A 93 -19.83 35.34 9.91
CA GLU A 93 -18.48 34.74 9.96
C GLU A 93 -17.52 35.67 10.72
N ALA A 94 -16.55 35.08 11.43
CA ALA A 94 -15.62 35.76 12.33
C ALA A 94 -16.22 36.31 13.64
N THR A 95 -17.49 36.02 13.94
CA THR A 95 -18.06 36.42 15.23
C THR A 95 -17.48 35.56 16.33
N ARG A 96 -16.80 36.19 17.29
CA ARG A 96 -16.16 35.51 18.43
C ARG A 96 -17.19 34.89 19.37
N LEU A 97 -16.85 33.72 19.91
CA LEU A 97 -17.64 33.08 20.94
C LEU A 97 -17.22 33.57 22.32
N THR A 98 -18.22 33.77 23.17
CA THR A 98 -18.05 34.16 24.56
C THR A 98 -18.86 33.26 25.47
N ILE A 99 -18.71 33.42 26.78
CA ILE A 99 -19.62 32.79 27.75
C ILE A 99 -20.59 33.83 28.33
N GLN A 100 -21.86 33.48 28.46
CA GLN A 100 -22.93 34.32 29.03
C GLN A 100 -23.71 33.56 30.10
N PRO A 101 -24.54 34.22 30.94
CA PRO A 101 -25.54 33.52 31.73
C PRO A 101 -26.41 32.65 30.83
N CYS A 102 -26.62 31.40 31.24
CA CYS A 102 -27.43 30.45 30.47
C CYS A 102 -28.89 30.91 30.35
N ASP A 103 -29.36 31.04 29.12
CA ASP A 103 -30.75 31.36 28.77
C ASP A 103 -31.26 30.32 27.75
N VAL A 104 -32.23 29.50 28.18
CA VAL A 104 -32.77 28.42 27.35
C VAL A 104 -33.58 28.93 26.16
N ASP A 105 -33.98 30.20 26.14
CA ASP A 105 -34.73 30.82 25.07
C ASP A 105 -33.83 31.61 24.09
N ASP A 106 -32.51 31.63 24.30
CA ASP A 106 -31.55 32.32 23.44
C ASP A 106 -31.00 31.40 22.34
N ASP A 107 -31.31 31.73 21.08
CA ASP A 107 -30.83 31.01 19.89
C ASP A 107 -29.29 31.09 19.74
N GLY A 108 -28.65 32.13 20.30
CA GLY A 108 -27.19 32.28 20.32
C GLY A 108 -26.46 31.30 21.25
N GLN A 109 -27.21 30.54 22.06
CA GLN A 109 -26.68 29.52 22.99
C GLN A 109 -27.08 28.10 22.60
N LYS A 110 -27.58 27.89 21.37
CA LYS A 110 -28.05 26.59 20.89
C LYS A 110 -27.03 25.94 19.97
N TRP A 111 -26.53 24.78 20.39
CA TRP A 111 -25.46 24.04 19.75
C TRP A 111 -25.84 22.58 19.57
N GLU A 112 -25.62 22.06 18.37
CA GLU A 112 -25.68 20.63 18.09
C GLU A 112 -24.24 20.10 17.98
N ILE A 113 -23.87 19.17 18.85
CA ILE A 113 -22.58 18.48 18.71
C ILE A 113 -22.81 17.24 17.86
N ARG A 114 -22.29 17.27 16.65
CA ARG A 114 -22.52 16.24 15.63
C ARG A 114 -21.55 15.07 15.81
N GLU A 115 -21.86 13.97 15.13
CA GLU A 115 -21.01 12.77 15.09
C GLU A 115 -19.74 12.99 14.25
N ASP A 116 -19.79 13.95 13.31
CA ASP A 116 -18.65 14.45 12.53
C ASP A 116 -17.70 15.35 13.34
N LEU A 117 -17.86 15.42 14.67
CA LEU A 117 -17.10 16.25 15.61
C LEU A 117 -17.29 17.77 15.46
N THR A 118 -18.10 18.26 14.53
CA THR A 118 -18.42 19.68 14.47
C THR A 118 -19.39 20.07 15.60
N ILE A 119 -19.26 21.31 16.07
CA ILE A 119 -20.26 21.94 16.94
C ILE A 119 -20.98 22.97 16.07
N GLN A 120 -22.17 22.63 15.61
CA GLN A 120 -22.96 23.48 14.72
C GLN A 120 -23.91 24.38 15.52
N SER A 121 -24.04 25.63 15.09
CA SER A 121 -25.06 26.53 15.61
C SER A 121 -26.46 26.10 15.17
N LEU A 122 -27.40 25.99 16.10
CA LEU A 122 -28.81 25.79 15.81
C LEU A 122 -29.55 27.11 15.52
N GLY A 123 -28.96 28.25 15.90
CA GLY A 123 -29.48 29.57 15.54
C GLY A 123 -29.24 29.95 14.07
N ASP A 124 -28.19 29.41 13.46
CA ASP A 124 -27.95 29.43 12.01
C ASP A 124 -27.10 28.21 11.60
N THR A 125 -27.70 27.24 10.93
CA THR A 125 -27.06 25.95 10.60
C THR A 125 -25.95 26.07 9.56
N ARG A 126 -25.66 27.27 9.02
CA ARG A 126 -24.54 27.47 8.09
C ARG A 126 -23.19 27.57 8.81
N VAL A 127 -23.17 27.82 10.13
CA VAL A 127 -21.96 28.16 10.88
C VAL A 127 -21.67 27.19 12.02
N CYS A 128 -20.38 26.93 12.23
CA CYS A 128 -19.83 26.00 13.20
C CYS A 128 -18.81 26.71 14.11
N VAL A 129 -18.55 26.12 15.27
CA VAL A 129 -17.47 26.53 16.19
C VAL A 129 -16.12 26.25 15.53
N ASP A 130 -15.28 27.27 15.45
CA ASP A 130 -14.06 27.28 14.65
C ASP A 130 -12.89 27.89 15.46
N ALA A 131 -11.73 27.23 15.43
CA ALA A 131 -10.47 27.85 15.87
C ALA A 131 -10.01 28.84 14.80
N TRP A 132 -10.08 30.13 15.14
CA TRP A 132 -9.99 31.24 14.21
C TRP A 132 -8.72 31.17 13.33
N GLY A 133 -8.93 31.18 12.02
CA GLY A 133 -7.85 31.18 11.03
C GLY A 133 -7.08 29.86 10.95
N ALA A 134 -7.66 28.76 11.42
CA ALA A 134 -7.04 27.44 11.52
C ALA A 134 -5.73 27.42 12.33
N ALA A 135 -5.54 28.40 13.22
CA ALA A 135 -4.33 28.49 14.04
C ALA A 135 -4.36 27.47 15.18
N THR A 136 -3.27 26.72 15.35
CA THR A 136 -3.17 25.65 16.35
C THR A 136 -2.60 26.11 17.70
N THR A 137 -2.04 27.33 17.79
CA THR A 137 -1.33 27.83 18.98
C THR A 137 -2.25 28.15 20.17
N ALA A 138 -1.75 28.00 21.40
CA ALA A 138 -2.45 28.47 22.60
C ALA A 138 -2.74 29.98 22.54
N GLY A 139 -3.94 30.38 22.94
CA GLY A 139 -4.46 31.74 22.86
C GLY A 139 -5.23 32.07 21.57
N THR A 140 -5.31 31.15 20.59
CA THR A 140 -6.18 31.33 19.41
C THR A 140 -7.63 31.52 19.84
N GLU A 141 -8.31 32.54 19.32
CA GLU A 141 -9.72 32.81 19.63
C GLU A 141 -10.65 31.77 18.96
N ILE A 142 -11.73 31.41 19.63
CA ILE A 142 -12.81 30.59 19.05
C ILE A 142 -13.88 31.52 18.45
N ALA A 143 -14.25 31.27 17.20
CA ALA A 143 -15.19 32.09 16.44
C ALA A 143 -16.20 31.22 15.67
N LEU A 144 -17.24 31.85 15.13
CA LEU A 144 -18.11 31.25 14.15
C LEU A 144 -17.49 31.35 12.76
N TRP A 145 -17.53 30.25 12.04
CA TRP A 145 -17.19 30.21 10.63
C TRP A 145 -18.17 29.31 9.88
N ARG A 146 -18.28 29.45 8.56
CA ARG A 146 -19.09 28.52 7.76
C ARG A 146 -18.63 27.08 8.05
N CYS A 147 -19.57 26.16 8.22
CA CYS A 147 -19.23 24.76 8.45
C CYS A 147 -18.50 24.22 7.21
N THR A 148 -17.24 23.80 7.39
CA THR A 148 -16.39 23.22 6.33
C THR A 148 -15.98 21.79 6.63
N GLY A 149 -16.09 21.34 7.89
CA GLY A 149 -15.55 20.04 8.33
C GLY A 149 -14.03 20.01 8.42
N ALA A 150 -13.36 21.16 8.27
CA ALA A 150 -11.91 21.25 8.39
C ALA A 150 -11.46 20.92 9.84
N PRO A 151 -10.25 20.37 10.06
CA PRO A 151 -9.75 19.95 11.38
C PRO A 151 -9.85 21.00 12.49
N ASN A 152 -9.82 22.30 12.15
CA ASN A 152 -9.96 23.41 13.10
C ASN A 152 -11.41 23.67 13.57
N GLN A 153 -12.39 22.92 13.04
CA GLN A 153 -13.81 22.91 13.45
C GLN A 153 -14.22 21.59 14.13
N LEU A 154 -13.29 20.65 14.29
CA LEU A 154 -13.57 19.33 14.84
C LEU A 154 -13.13 19.27 16.31
N TRP A 155 -14.02 18.84 17.20
CA TRP A 155 -13.84 18.90 18.65
C TRP A 155 -14.06 17.52 19.31
N LYS A 156 -12.99 16.89 19.80
CA LYS A 156 -13.02 15.67 20.61
C LYS A 156 -13.53 15.96 22.03
N ARG A 157 -14.14 14.97 22.69
CA ARG A 157 -14.88 15.13 23.95
C ARG A 157 -14.19 14.59 25.22
N THR A 158 -12.90 14.22 25.19
CA THR A 158 -12.22 13.57 26.35
C THR A 158 -10.81 14.10 26.60
N LEU A 159 -10.37 14.06 27.87
CA LEU A 159 -9.05 14.52 28.35
C LEU A 159 -7.92 13.52 28.11
N VAL A 160 -8.27 12.24 28.01
CA VAL A 160 -7.35 11.17 27.65
C VAL A 160 -7.75 10.72 26.26
N ASP A 161 -6.81 10.75 25.33
CA ASP A 161 -6.92 9.96 24.11
C ASP A 161 -6.71 8.50 24.53
N GLU A 162 -7.79 7.80 24.86
CA GLU A 162 -7.69 6.34 24.95
C GLU A 162 -7.64 5.80 23.51
N PRO A 163 -6.69 4.91 23.19
CA PRO A 163 -6.67 4.24 21.90
C PRO A 163 -8.01 3.57 21.61
N ALA A 164 -8.34 3.45 20.32
CA ALA A 164 -9.52 2.71 19.88
C ALA A 164 -9.55 1.31 20.49
N ASN A 165 -10.67 0.91 21.10
CA ASN A 165 -10.85 -0.49 21.49
C ASN A 165 -11.56 -1.20 20.35
N VAL A 166 -10.86 -2.12 19.69
CA VAL A 166 -11.40 -2.94 18.61
C VAL A 166 -11.23 -4.41 18.96
N SER A 167 -12.09 -5.26 18.43
CA SER A 167 -12.04 -6.70 18.68
C SER A 167 -12.21 -7.52 17.41
N VAL A 168 -11.63 -8.71 17.43
CA VAL A 168 -11.82 -9.76 16.42
C VAL A 168 -12.28 -11.02 17.11
N ASP A 169 -13.40 -11.59 16.69
CA ASP A 169 -13.85 -12.91 17.15
C ASP A 169 -13.50 -13.97 16.10
N LEU A 170 -12.44 -14.76 16.35
CA LEU A 170 -11.98 -15.79 15.41
C LEU A 170 -12.97 -16.97 15.25
N SER A 171 -14.04 -17.03 16.05
CA SER A 171 -15.10 -18.03 15.91
C SER A 171 -16.32 -17.54 15.14
N ALA A 172 -16.41 -16.23 14.88
CA ALA A 172 -17.51 -15.59 14.16
C ALA A 172 -17.20 -15.51 12.65
N ASP A 173 -17.34 -16.65 11.95
CA ASP A 173 -17.18 -16.77 10.49
C ASP A 173 -18.17 -15.87 9.73
N THR A 174 -17.64 -15.02 8.83
CA THR A 174 -18.40 -14.10 7.95
C THR A 174 -18.38 -14.51 6.48
N GLY A 175 -17.82 -15.69 6.17
CA GLY A 175 -17.82 -16.32 4.85
C GLY A 175 -16.46 -16.32 4.17
N ALA A 176 -16.45 -16.79 2.92
CA ALA A 176 -15.25 -16.74 2.09
C ALA A 176 -14.81 -15.29 1.86
N ILE A 177 -13.50 -15.10 1.74
CA ILE A 177 -12.92 -13.82 1.32
C ILE A 177 -13.43 -13.52 -0.09
N TYR A 178 -14.02 -12.35 -0.29
CA TYR A 178 -14.61 -11.96 -1.57
C TYR A 178 -13.59 -11.30 -2.49
N GLY A 179 -12.75 -10.40 -1.96
CA GLY A 179 -11.68 -9.73 -2.73
C GLY A 179 -12.17 -8.61 -3.66
N GLY A 180 -13.46 -8.27 -3.61
CA GLY A 180 -14.13 -7.37 -4.55
C GLY A 180 -13.73 -5.90 -4.47
N ALA A 181 -13.13 -5.47 -3.35
CA ALA A 181 -12.76 -4.07 -3.16
C ALA A 181 -11.47 -3.64 -3.87
N THR A 182 -10.81 -4.54 -4.59
CA THR A 182 -9.55 -4.26 -5.31
C THR A 182 -9.72 -3.78 -6.73
N GLY A 183 -10.96 -3.68 -7.22
CA GLY A 183 -11.22 -3.22 -8.56
C GLY A 183 -10.70 -1.80 -8.79
N VAL A 184 -10.46 -1.44 -10.05
CA VAL A 184 -9.92 -0.12 -10.43
C VAL A 184 -10.51 0.38 -11.74
N LEU A 185 -10.85 1.66 -11.82
CA LEU A 185 -11.22 2.35 -13.06
C LEU A 185 -9.96 2.96 -13.70
N TYR A 186 -9.71 2.67 -14.97
CA TYR A 186 -8.50 3.12 -15.72
C TYR A 186 -7.16 2.80 -15.03
N GLY A 187 -7.15 1.78 -14.15
CA GLY A 187 -5.95 1.39 -13.43
C GLY A 187 -4.79 0.96 -14.33
N MET A 188 -5.10 0.50 -15.55
CA MET A 188 -4.16 0.17 -16.61
C MET A 188 -4.33 1.14 -17.80
N SER A 189 -3.21 1.56 -18.39
CA SER A 189 -3.18 2.45 -19.56
C SER A 189 -2.99 1.64 -20.83
N ASP A 190 -1.94 0.84 -20.86
CA ASP A 190 -1.50 0.03 -22.00
C ASP A 190 -0.85 -1.24 -21.44
N ASP A 191 -0.57 -2.22 -22.30
CA ASP A 191 0.21 -3.39 -21.91
C ASP A 191 1.54 -2.98 -21.25
N GLY A 192 1.79 -3.51 -20.05
CA GLY A 192 2.94 -3.16 -19.21
C GLY A 192 2.89 -1.80 -18.48
N VAL A 193 1.76 -1.07 -18.48
CA VAL A 193 1.59 0.18 -17.70
C VAL A 193 0.34 0.13 -16.80
N PRO A 194 0.50 -0.16 -15.50
CA PRO A 194 1.75 -0.54 -14.81
C PRO A 194 2.23 -1.96 -15.20
N SER A 195 3.39 -2.37 -14.69
CA SER A 195 3.94 -3.70 -14.94
C SER A 195 3.06 -4.82 -14.38
N ASP A 196 3.13 -5.99 -15.02
CA ASP A 196 2.47 -7.24 -14.58
C ASP A 196 2.67 -7.53 -13.09
N ASP A 197 3.90 -7.39 -12.57
CA ASP A 197 4.20 -7.63 -11.16
C ASP A 197 3.33 -6.81 -10.19
N LEU A 198 3.00 -5.56 -10.55
CA LEU A 198 2.12 -4.70 -9.76
C LEU A 198 0.66 -5.10 -9.90
N VAL A 199 0.24 -5.49 -11.11
CA VAL A 199 -1.13 -5.96 -11.35
C VAL A 199 -1.37 -7.29 -10.65
N ALA A 200 -0.44 -8.25 -10.73
CA ALA A 200 -0.53 -9.55 -10.08
C ALA A 200 -0.48 -9.47 -8.55
N GLY A 201 0.30 -8.53 -8.00
CA GLY A 201 0.37 -8.33 -6.56
C GLY A 201 -0.91 -7.72 -5.98
N MET A 202 -1.40 -6.64 -6.59
CA MET A 202 -2.69 -6.04 -6.23
C MET A 202 -3.87 -6.96 -6.52
N ARG A 203 -3.77 -7.74 -7.62
CA ARG A 203 -4.77 -8.69 -8.12
C ARG A 203 -6.19 -8.09 -8.20
N PRO A 204 -6.38 -6.99 -8.96
CA PRO A 204 -7.70 -6.39 -9.12
C PRO A 204 -8.69 -7.42 -9.68
N ARG A 205 -9.79 -7.65 -8.96
CA ARG A 205 -10.84 -8.60 -9.40
C ARG A 205 -11.58 -8.09 -10.64
N THR A 206 -11.89 -6.80 -10.64
CA THR A 206 -12.56 -6.06 -11.71
C THR A 206 -11.67 -4.93 -12.25
N LEU A 207 -11.81 -4.63 -13.54
CA LEU A 207 -11.11 -3.52 -14.19
C LEU A 207 -12.10 -2.76 -15.07
N ALA A 208 -12.41 -1.52 -14.69
CA ALA A 208 -13.31 -0.65 -15.43
C ALA A 208 -12.54 0.20 -16.46
N GLN A 209 -12.98 0.21 -17.72
CA GLN A 209 -12.24 0.75 -18.87
C GLN A 209 -13.14 1.25 -20.01
N LYS A 210 -12.58 2.03 -20.95
CA LYS A 210 -13.28 2.40 -22.19
C LYS A 210 -13.53 1.20 -23.09
N PRO A 211 -14.59 1.25 -23.92
CA PRO A 211 -14.84 0.22 -24.91
C PRO A 211 -13.78 0.25 -26.01
N ALA A 212 -13.79 -0.81 -26.81
CA ALA A 212 -12.94 -0.94 -27.98
C ALA A 212 -13.05 0.29 -28.90
N ASN A 213 -11.92 0.92 -29.17
CA ASN A 213 -11.75 2.15 -29.93
C ASN A 213 -12.50 3.35 -29.32
N GLY A 214 -12.56 3.43 -28.00
CA GLY A 214 -13.12 4.57 -27.29
C GLY A 214 -12.25 5.83 -27.40
N ASP A 215 -12.90 7.00 -27.44
CA ASP A 215 -12.25 8.30 -27.68
C ASP A 215 -12.08 9.16 -26.42
N GLN A 216 -12.66 8.76 -25.27
CA GLN A 216 -12.72 9.62 -24.06
C GLN A 216 -11.34 9.92 -23.48
N HIS A 217 -10.53 8.87 -23.35
CA HIS A 217 -9.16 8.92 -22.85
C HIS A 217 -8.21 8.33 -23.90
N PRO A 218 -6.95 8.81 -24.01
CA PRO A 218 -6.04 8.38 -25.07
C PRO A 218 -5.64 6.90 -25.00
N ASN A 219 -5.78 6.29 -23.83
CA ASN A 219 -5.38 4.92 -23.47
C ASN A 219 -6.51 4.22 -22.68
N GLY A 220 -6.24 3.03 -22.15
CA GLY A 220 -7.21 2.20 -21.42
C GLY A 220 -8.15 1.40 -22.32
N ASP A 221 -7.76 1.16 -23.58
CA ASP A 221 -8.60 0.41 -24.52
C ASP A 221 -8.65 -1.07 -24.13
N VAL A 222 -9.86 -1.63 -23.99
CA VAL A 222 -10.05 -3.04 -23.64
C VAL A 222 -9.39 -4.01 -24.61
N LEU A 223 -9.12 -3.61 -25.86
CA LEU A 223 -8.40 -4.45 -26.83
C LEU A 223 -6.90 -4.56 -26.54
N ASP A 224 -6.33 -3.56 -25.86
CA ASP A 224 -4.89 -3.44 -25.66
C ASP A 224 -4.42 -4.02 -24.32
N ILE A 225 -5.33 -4.18 -23.34
CA ILE A 225 -4.97 -4.51 -21.95
C ILE A 225 -5.64 -5.77 -21.39
N SER A 226 -6.63 -6.34 -22.09
CA SER A 226 -7.42 -7.46 -21.55
C SER A 226 -6.59 -8.68 -21.20
N ASP A 227 -5.63 -9.02 -22.06
CA ASP A 227 -4.80 -10.21 -21.90
C ASP A 227 -3.93 -10.07 -20.65
N ALA A 228 -3.21 -8.95 -20.53
CA ALA A 228 -2.41 -8.63 -19.35
C ALA A 228 -3.26 -8.62 -18.06
N PHE A 229 -4.45 -8.03 -18.08
CA PHE A 229 -5.34 -8.03 -16.91
C PHE A 229 -5.73 -9.46 -16.47
N PHE A 230 -6.14 -10.30 -17.41
CA PHE A 230 -6.59 -11.66 -17.10
C PHE A 230 -5.44 -12.61 -16.75
N ASP A 231 -4.27 -12.45 -17.37
CA ASP A 231 -3.07 -13.23 -17.07
C ASP A 231 -2.55 -12.93 -15.65
N ASN A 232 -2.76 -11.71 -15.16
CA ASN A 232 -2.41 -11.29 -13.79
C ASN A 232 -3.53 -11.53 -12.75
N GLY A 233 -4.51 -12.38 -13.07
CA GLY A 233 -5.50 -12.87 -12.11
C GLY A 233 -6.81 -12.07 -12.03
N GLY A 234 -7.03 -11.14 -12.96
CA GLY A 234 -8.32 -10.45 -13.12
C GLY A 234 -9.44 -11.40 -13.53
N GLU A 235 -10.68 -11.07 -13.14
CA GLU A 235 -11.85 -11.93 -13.37
C GLU A 235 -12.85 -11.35 -14.36
N GLN A 236 -13.13 -10.04 -14.27
CA GLN A 236 -14.14 -9.38 -15.10
C GLN A 236 -13.70 -7.97 -15.50
N MET A 237 -13.93 -7.61 -16.76
CA MET A 237 -13.67 -6.27 -17.29
C MET A 237 -14.98 -5.52 -17.47
N VAL A 238 -15.10 -4.35 -16.83
CA VAL A 238 -16.28 -3.51 -16.80
C VAL A 238 -16.12 -2.42 -17.87
N VAL A 239 -17.02 -2.37 -18.85
CA VAL A 239 -16.84 -1.56 -20.06
C VAL A 239 -17.80 -0.37 -20.08
N TYR A 240 -17.25 0.83 -19.93
CA TYR A 240 -17.99 2.09 -19.88
C TYR A 240 -18.37 2.54 -21.30
N MET A 241 -19.47 2.03 -21.86
CA MET A 241 -19.76 2.12 -23.29
C MET A 241 -19.91 3.56 -23.83
N GLN A 242 -20.20 4.54 -22.95
CA GLN A 242 -20.26 5.96 -23.31
C GLN A 242 -18.88 6.60 -23.53
N ASP A 243 -17.79 5.97 -23.10
CA ASP A 243 -16.40 6.44 -23.35
C ASP A 243 -15.99 6.34 -24.84
N VAL A 244 -16.91 5.95 -25.72
CA VAL A 244 -16.80 6.16 -27.16
C VAL A 244 -16.90 7.62 -27.59
N TYR A 245 -17.39 8.48 -26.70
CA TYR A 245 -17.39 9.92 -26.87
C TYR A 245 -16.07 10.51 -26.37
N SER A 246 -15.73 11.71 -26.81
CA SER A 246 -14.43 12.36 -26.52
C SER A 246 -14.50 13.51 -25.52
N ALA A 247 -15.69 13.86 -25.04
CA ALA A 247 -15.85 15.00 -24.14
C ALA A 247 -16.53 14.60 -22.84
N TRP A 248 -16.30 15.42 -21.82
CA TRP A 248 -17.03 15.39 -20.56
C TRP A 248 -17.79 16.70 -20.32
N PRO A 249 -19.10 16.65 -20.01
CA PRO A 249 -19.98 15.49 -20.11
C PRO A 249 -20.05 14.91 -21.53
N TYR A 250 -20.41 13.63 -21.67
CA TYR A 250 -20.52 12.96 -22.97
C TYR A 250 -21.45 13.70 -23.92
N GLN A 251 -21.15 13.66 -25.22
CA GLN A 251 -22.00 14.31 -26.21
C GLN A 251 -23.34 13.60 -26.33
N GLU A 252 -24.39 14.21 -25.77
CA GLU A 252 -25.76 13.70 -25.87
C GLU A 252 -26.25 13.77 -27.34
N PRO A 253 -26.56 12.63 -27.98
CA PRO A 253 -27.04 12.62 -29.35
C PRO A 253 -28.50 13.06 -29.40
N ALA A 254 -28.89 13.78 -30.46
CA ALA A 254 -30.29 14.17 -30.68
C ALA A 254 -31.23 12.96 -30.93
N ASP A 255 -30.68 11.81 -31.28
CA ASP A 255 -31.38 10.55 -31.50
C ASP A 255 -30.41 9.38 -31.24
N ILE A 256 -30.56 8.70 -30.10
CA ILE A 256 -29.68 7.59 -29.71
C ILE A 256 -29.75 6.42 -30.71
N GLN A 257 -30.87 6.24 -31.41
CA GLN A 257 -31.06 5.15 -32.37
C GLN A 257 -30.17 5.34 -33.61
N ALA A 258 -29.87 6.60 -33.95
CA ALA A 258 -29.09 6.97 -35.11
C ALA A 258 -27.58 7.10 -34.83
N ASP A 259 -27.17 7.24 -33.57
CA ASP A 259 -25.77 7.46 -33.18
C ASP A 259 -25.28 6.47 -32.12
N TYR A 260 -25.83 6.50 -30.90
CA TYR A 260 -25.28 5.74 -29.78
C TYR A 260 -25.44 4.22 -29.91
N LEU A 261 -26.63 3.73 -30.28
CA LEU A 261 -26.86 2.29 -30.42
C LEU A 261 -25.99 1.62 -31.52
N PRO A 262 -25.75 2.24 -32.70
CA PRO A 262 -24.74 1.76 -33.64
C PRO A 262 -23.31 1.72 -33.08
N ARG A 263 -22.94 2.64 -32.17
CA ARG A 263 -21.62 2.64 -31.51
C ARG A 263 -21.48 1.45 -30.58
N ILE A 264 -22.48 1.18 -29.73
CA ILE A 264 -22.55 -0.02 -28.87
C ILE A 264 -22.27 -1.30 -29.69
N ARG A 265 -22.95 -1.46 -30.84
CA ARG A 265 -22.70 -2.62 -31.73
C ARG A 265 -21.28 -2.68 -32.24
N THR A 266 -20.72 -1.53 -32.63
CA THR A 266 -19.36 -1.46 -33.20
C THR A 266 -18.31 -1.83 -32.16
N GLN A 267 -18.46 -1.33 -30.93
CA GLN A 267 -17.59 -1.65 -29.80
C GLN A 267 -17.59 -3.16 -29.51
N MET A 268 -18.78 -3.75 -29.32
CA MET A 268 -18.90 -5.19 -29.05
C MET A 268 -18.39 -6.05 -30.21
N GLN A 269 -18.67 -5.63 -31.46
CA GLN A 269 -18.18 -6.35 -32.64
C GLN A 269 -16.64 -6.36 -32.69
N ALA A 270 -15.98 -5.28 -32.27
CA ALA A 270 -14.52 -5.24 -32.23
C ALA A 270 -13.93 -6.25 -31.23
N VAL A 271 -14.55 -6.40 -30.05
CA VAL A 271 -14.16 -7.42 -29.05
C VAL A 271 -14.40 -8.84 -29.59
N ILE A 272 -15.54 -9.08 -30.24
CA ILE A 272 -15.85 -10.36 -30.91
C ILE A 272 -14.83 -10.66 -32.03
N ASP A 273 -14.50 -9.67 -32.85
CA ASP A 273 -13.58 -9.82 -33.98
C ASP A 273 -12.13 -10.05 -33.51
N ALA A 274 -11.75 -9.50 -32.35
CA ALA A 274 -10.48 -9.77 -31.68
C ALA A 274 -10.41 -11.18 -31.07
N GLY A 275 -11.56 -11.85 -30.90
CA GLY A 275 -11.63 -13.20 -30.33
C GLY A 275 -11.50 -13.24 -28.81
N LEU A 276 -11.77 -12.12 -28.14
CA LEU A 276 -11.72 -12.00 -26.69
C LEU A 276 -12.90 -12.73 -26.02
N PRO A 277 -12.72 -13.25 -24.79
CA PRO A 277 -13.73 -14.05 -24.10
C PRO A 277 -14.89 -13.17 -23.60
N MET A 278 -15.93 -13.00 -24.42
CA MET A 278 -17.09 -12.14 -24.16
C MET A 278 -17.73 -12.34 -22.78
N GLU A 279 -17.71 -13.56 -22.25
CA GLU A 279 -18.24 -13.89 -20.92
C GLU A 279 -17.49 -13.21 -19.76
N LYS A 280 -16.28 -12.68 -20.00
CA LYS A 280 -15.51 -11.91 -19.03
C LYS A 280 -15.78 -10.40 -19.10
N PHE A 281 -16.62 -9.94 -20.02
CA PHE A 281 -16.92 -8.51 -20.22
C PHE A 281 -18.31 -8.19 -19.67
N ALA A 282 -18.37 -7.16 -18.84
CA ALA A 282 -19.60 -6.61 -18.29
C ALA A 282 -19.81 -5.20 -18.85
N TRP A 283 -20.97 -4.96 -19.45
CA TRP A 283 -21.22 -3.78 -20.28
C TRP A 283 -22.05 -2.76 -19.51
N VAL A 284 -21.50 -1.57 -19.29
CA VAL A 284 -22.16 -0.43 -18.64
C VAL A 284 -22.73 0.49 -19.72
N PRO A 285 -24.04 0.44 -20.02
CA PRO A 285 -24.60 1.16 -21.16
C PRO A 285 -24.69 2.67 -20.92
N TYR A 286 -24.75 3.10 -19.67
CA TYR A 286 -24.80 4.51 -19.27
C TYR A 286 -23.92 4.66 -18.04
N ASN A 287 -23.08 5.69 -18.02
CA ASN A 287 -22.29 6.14 -16.88
C ASN A 287 -22.87 7.47 -16.39
N GLU A 288 -23.10 7.59 -15.09
CA GLU A 288 -23.65 8.78 -14.42
C GLU A 288 -24.89 9.39 -15.12
N PRO A 289 -25.97 8.62 -15.38
CA PRO A 289 -27.14 9.15 -16.09
C PRO A 289 -27.85 10.28 -15.32
N ASP A 290 -27.75 10.34 -14.00
CA ASP A 290 -28.16 11.46 -13.13
C ASP A 290 -27.31 12.72 -13.32
N GLY A 291 -26.02 12.58 -13.58
CA GLY A 291 -25.07 13.68 -13.77
C GLY A 291 -24.96 14.18 -15.21
N ILE A 292 -25.30 13.35 -16.21
CA ILE A 292 -24.98 13.60 -17.61
C ILE A 292 -26.23 13.77 -18.48
N TRP A 293 -26.82 12.69 -19.01
CA TRP A 293 -27.89 12.75 -20.01
C TRP A 293 -29.31 12.91 -19.44
N TYR A 294 -29.56 12.59 -18.17
CA TYR A 294 -30.93 12.50 -17.62
C TYR A 294 -31.13 13.24 -16.28
N GLN A 295 -30.59 14.46 -16.16
CA GLN A 295 -30.58 15.26 -14.92
C GLN A 295 -31.98 15.67 -14.39
N ASP A 296 -32.96 15.96 -15.27
CA ASP A 296 -34.32 16.39 -14.91
C ASP A 296 -35.29 15.20 -14.84
N TRP A 297 -35.00 14.26 -13.92
CA TRP A 297 -35.75 13.01 -13.76
C TRP A 297 -37.27 13.22 -13.67
N ASN A 298 -37.70 14.19 -12.87
CA ASN A 298 -39.12 14.52 -12.66
C ASN A 298 -39.72 15.48 -13.72
N GLY A 299 -38.89 16.05 -14.60
CA GLY A 299 -39.32 16.92 -15.70
C GLY A 299 -39.61 16.19 -17.02
N GLY A 300 -39.48 14.87 -17.04
CA GLY A 300 -39.84 14.01 -18.18
C GLY A 300 -38.68 13.19 -18.75
N GLU A 301 -37.47 13.31 -18.19
CA GLU A 301 -36.32 12.51 -18.61
C GLU A 301 -36.36 11.08 -18.08
N ARG A 302 -37.09 10.81 -16.99
CA ARG A 302 -37.32 9.43 -16.52
C ARG A 302 -37.84 8.53 -17.62
N GLU A 303 -38.94 8.90 -18.29
CA GLU A 303 -39.52 8.05 -19.32
C GLU A 303 -38.61 7.91 -20.55
N ASN A 304 -37.74 8.89 -20.81
CA ASN A 304 -36.73 8.78 -21.86
C ASN A 304 -35.65 7.77 -21.47
N PHE A 305 -35.07 7.90 -20.27
CA PHE A 305 -34.06 6.97 -19.76
C PHE A 305 -34.56 5.52 -19.75
N LEU A 306 -35.76 5.26 -19.25
CA LEU A 306 -36.32 3.90 -19.22
C LEU A 306 -36.48 3.29 -20.62
N ALA A 307 -36.84 4.10 -21.62
CA ALA A 307 -36.94 3.65 -23.01
C ALA A 307 -35.56 3.43 -23.65
N ASP A 308 -34.60 4.30 -23.33
CA ASP A 308 -33.23 4.26 -23.84
C ASP A 308 -32.43 3.11 -23.21
N TRP A 309 -32.71 2.77 -21.94
CA TRP A 309 -32.23 1.57 -21.25
C TRP A 309 -32.66 0.30 -21.99
N ASP A 310 -33.97 0.12 -22.24
CA ASP A 310 -34.49 -1.05 -22.96
C ASP A 310 -33.87 -1.17 -24.36
N ALA A 311 -33.65 -0.04 -25.04
CA ALA A 311 -33.07 -0.02 -26.37
C ALA A 311 -31.59 -0.45 -26.37
N ALA A 312 -30.79 0.07 -25.43
CA ALA A 312 -29.40 -0.34 -25.26
C ALA A 312 -29.30 -1.81 -24.85
N TYR A 313 -30.09 -2.24 -23.87
CA TYR A 313 -30.18 -3.63 -23.42
C TYR A 313 -30.47 -4.59 -24.58
N ALA A 314 -31.48 -4.26 -25.41
CA ALA A 314 -31.85 -5.08 -26.55
C ALA A 314 -30.72 -5.20 -27.59
N VAL A 315 -29.94 -4.13 -27.80
CA VAL A 315 -28.79 -4.15 -28.71
C VAL A 315 -27.67 -5.03 -28.17
N ILE A 316 -27.35 -4.91 -26.88
CA ILE A 316 -26.29 -5.71 -26.24
C ILE A 316 -26.66 -7.20 -26.29
N LYS A 317 -27.89 -7.57 -25.88
CA LYS A 317 -28.37 -8.96 -25.95
C LYS A 317 -28.56 -9.50 -27.37
N GLU A 318 -28.67 -8.63 -28.39
CA GLU A 318 -28.67 -9.07 -29.79
C GLU A 318 -27.27 -9.47 -30.26
N MET A 319 -26.24 -8.73 -29.83
CA MET A 319 -24.83 -9.04 -30.13
C MET A 319 -24.39 -10.32 -29.41
N ASP A 320 -24.73 -10.42 -28.12
CA ASP A 320 -24.46 -11.59 -27.29
C ASP A 320 -25.60 -11.79 -26.27
N PRO A 321 -26.43 -12.85 -26.43
CA PRO A 321 -27.52 -13.16 -25.50
C PRO A 321 -27.10 -13.40 -24.05
N ASP A 322 -25.84 -13.79 -23.83
CA ASP A 322 -25.28 -14.11 -22.51
C ASP A 322 -24.46 -12.93 -21.92
N ALA A 323 -24.35 -11.80 -22.63
CA ALA A 323 -23.61 -10.63 -22.18
C ALA A 323 -24.09 -10.11 -20.82
N ILE A 324 -23.16 -9.81 -19.92
CA ILE A 324 -23.47 -9.25 -18.60
C ILE A 324 -23.72 -7.74 -18.75
N ILE A 325 -24.88 -7.25 -18.32
CA ILE A 325 -25.22 -5.81 -18.36
C ILE A 325 -25.20 -5.22 -16.95
N VAL A 326 -24.45 -4.13 -16.78
CA VAL A 326 -24.25 -3.41 -15.51
C VAL A 326 -25.04 -2.10 -15.55
N GLY A 327 -25.71 -1.73 -14.45
CA GLY A 327 -26.32 -0.40 -14.37
C GLY A 327 -27.31 -0.21 -13.22
N PRO A 328 -27.93 0.99 -13.11
CA PRO A 328 -27.86 2.11 -14.05
C PRO A 328 -26.59 2.96 -14.00
N ASN A 329 -25.74 2.72 -13.01
CA ASN A 329 -24.49 3.41 -12.80
C ASN A 329 -24.64 4.91 -12.43
N GLU A 330 -25.44 5.18 -11.39
CA GLU A 330 -25.69 6.54 -10.88
C GLU A 330 -24.44 7.16 -10.24
N ALA A 331 -24.19 8.45 -10.47
CA ALA A 331 -23.08 9.20 -9.86
C ALA A 331 -23.23 9.36 -8.35
N ILE A 332 -24.47 9.38 -7.86
CA ILE A 332 -24.81 9.35 -6.44
C ILE A 332 -26.04 8.45 -6.20
N TRP A 333 -26.17 7.92 -4.97
CA TRP A 333 -27.30 7.07 -4.61
C TRP A 333 -28.65 7.79 -4.75
N HIS A 334 -29.50 7.27 -5.64
CA HIS A 334 -30.87 7.74 -5.89
C HIS A 334 -31.88 6.59 -5.77
N PRO A 335 -32.43 6.32 -4.57
CA PRO A 335 -33.28 5.15 -4.35
C PRO A 335 -34.59 5.21 -5.16
N ASP A 336 -35.10 6.41 -5.46
CA ASP A 336 -36.27 6.60 -6.31
C ASP A 336 -35.99 6.27 -7.79
N ARG A 337 -34.85 6.72 -8.33
CA ARG A 337 -34.44 6.40 -9.71
C ARG A 337 -34.18 4.91 -9.89
N VAL A 338 -33.46 4.29 -8.95
CA VAL A 338 -33.19 2.85 -8.93
C VAL A 338 -34.48 2.05 -8.87
N ARG A 339 -35.42 2.43 -7.99
CA ARG A 339 -36.72 1.75 -7.88
C ARG A 339 -37.55 1.90 -9.16
N ASP A 340 -37.58 3.08 -9.76
CA ASP A 340 -38.29 3.33 -11.03
C ASP A 340 -37.72 2.44 -12.16
N LEU A 341 -36.39 2.37 -12.29
CA LEU A 341 -35.72 1.49 -13.26
C LEU A 341 -36.04 0.02 -13.02
N LEU A 342 -35.81 -0.51 -11.81
CA LEU A 342 -36.00 -1.94 -11.54
C LEU A 342 -37.45 -2.37 -11.70
N THR A 343 -38.41 -1.49 -11.37
CA THR A 343 -39.83 -1.74 -11.61
C THR A 343 -40.11 -1.88 -13.10
N HIS A 344 -39.64 -0.92 -13.91
CA HIS A 344 -39.80 -0.94 -15.37
C HIS A 344 -39.09 -2.14 -16.01
N ALA A 345 -37.82 -2.35 -15.68
CA ALA A 345 -36.96 -3.37 -16.25
C ALA A 345 -37.46 -4.79 -15.93
N LYS A 346 -38.04 -5.01 -14.73
CA LYS A 346 -38.72 -6.27 -14.40
C LYS A 346 -39.91 -6.54 -15.32
N ASP A 347 -40.73 -5.53 -15.59
CA ASP A 347 -41.91 -5.67 -16.44
C ASP A 347 -41.55 -5.83 -17.93
N ALA A 348 -40.47 -5.17 -18.35
CA ALA A 348 -39.96 -5.21 -19.73
C ALA A 348 -39.06 -6.42 -20.03
N GLY A 349 -38.52 -7.09 -19.00
CA GLY A 349 -37.56 -8.20 -19.14
C GLY A 349 -36.14 -7.73 -19.47
N THR A 350 -35.76 -6.56 -18.94
CA THR A 350 -34.51 -5.84 -19.21
C THR A 350 -33.75 -5.51 -17.91
N LEU A 351 -33.92 -6.34 -16.87
CA LEU A 351 -33.19 -6.17 -15.61
C LEU A 351 -31.67 -6.19 -15.85
N PRO A 352 -30.89 -5.32 -15.17
CA PRO A 352 -29.45 -5.47 -15.18
C PRO A 352 -29.05 -6.81 -14.59
N ASP A 353 -27.93 -7.35 -15.07
CA ASP A 353 -27.31 -8.55 -14.53
C ASP A 353 -26.49 -8.22 -13.27
N VAL A 354 -25.93 -7.00 -13.20
CA VAL A 354 -25.20 -6.45 -12.04
C VAL A 354 -25.71 -5.04 -11.75
N MET A 355 -26.03 -4.76 -10.50
CA MET A 355 -26.41 -3.41 -10.07
C MET A 355 -25.18 -2.53 -9.87
N ALA A 356 -25.25 -1.27 -10.29
CA ALA A 356 -24.14 -0.32 -10.15
C ALA A 356 -24.57 1.10 -9.78
N TRP A 357 -23.74 1.75 -8.95
CA TRP A 357 -23.75 3.18 -8.59
C TRP A 357 -22.40 3.55 -7.96
N HIS A 358 -22.12 4.85 -7.87
CA HIS A 358 -20.85 5.36 -7.35
C HIS A 358 -20.92 5.77 -5.85
N GLU A 359 -19.80 5.63 -5.15
CA GLU A 359 -19.60 6.05 -3.75
C GLU A 359 -18.31 6.89 -3.62
N LEU A 360 -18.35 8.14 -4.07
CA LEU A 360 -17.15 8.97 -4.25
C LEU A 360 -16.78 9.83 -3.03
N GLY A 361 -17.71 10.06 -2.10
CA GLY A 361 -17.52 10.98 -0.99
C GLY A 361 -17.00 10.29 0.28
N THR A 362 -16.19 10.99 1.07
CA THR A 362 -15.74 10.49 2.39
C THR A 362 -16.91 10.14 3.31
N GLY A 363 -18.07 10.79 3.12
CA GLY A 363 -19.31 10.47 3.85
C GLY A 363 -19.80 9.03 3.67
N SER A 364 -19.44 8.36 2.56
CA SER A 364 -19.84 6.97 2.28
C SER A 364 -19.28 5.97 3.29
N LEU A 365 -18.14 6.27 3.93
CA LEU A 365 -17.55 5.46 5.00
C LEU A 365 -18.36 5.50 6.32
N GLY A 366 -19.29 6.46 6.45
CA GLY A 366 -20.14 6.61 7.62
C GLY A 366 -21.25 5.56 7.71
N SER A 367 -21.84 5.42 8.91
CA SER A 367 -22.99 4.55 9.13
C SER A 367 -24.24 4.92 8.33
N THR A 368 -24.34 6.19 7.89
CA THR A 368 -25.42 6.69 7.02
C THR A 368 -24.97 6.87 5.56
N GLY A 369 -23.84 6.24 5.20
CA GLY A 369 -23.27 6.27 3.86
C GLY A 369 -23.64 5.01 3.07
N TYR A 370 -22.65 4.38 2.46
CA TYR A 370 -22.82 3.19 1.62
C TYR A 370 -23.60 2.07 2.31
N ARG A 371 -23.35 1.79 3.59
CA ARG A 371 -24.02 0.68 4.30
C ARG A 371 -25.54 0.88 4.36
N GLU A 372 -26.02 2.11 4.52
CA GLU A 372 -27.45 2.43 4.46
C GLU A 372 -27.99 2.31 3.02
N ASN A 373 -27.24 2.81 2.03
CA ASN A 373 -27.58 2.67 0.61
C ASN A 373 -27.72 1.19 0.20
N TYR A 374 -26.80 0.33 0.65
CA TYR A 374 -26.83 -1.11 0.46
C TYR A 374 -28.09 -1.74 1.07
N GLU A 375 -28.41 -1.42 2.33
CA GLU A 375 -29.61 -1.94 2.99
C GLU A 375 -30.90 -1.49 2.29
N GLU A 376 -30.96 -0.22 1.88
CA GLU A 376 -32.10 0.32 1.13
C GLU A 376 -32.26 -0.36 -0.24
N TYR A 377 -31.15 -0.57 -0.97
CA TYR A 377 -31.15 -1.32 -2.22
C TYR A 377 -31.68 -2.74 -2.03
N ARG A 378 -31.16 -3.50 -1.04
CA ARG A 378 -31.63 -4.86 -0.75
C ARG A 378 -33.12 -4.88 -0.39
N ALA A 379 -33.62 -3.85 0.29
CA ALA A 379 -35.05 -3.71 0.57
C ALA A 379 -35.88 -3.44 -0.71
N ILE A 380 -35.36 -2.65 -1.67
CA ILE A 380 -35.98 -2.45 -2.98
C ILE A 380 -36.06 -3.77 -3.75
N GLU A 381 -35.00 -4.58 -3.75
CA GLU A 381 -35.01 -5.92 -4.38
C GLU A 381 -36.10 -6.81 -3.78
N GLU A 382 -36.18 -6.90 -2.45
CA GLU A 382 -37.18 -7.71 -1.74
C GLU A 382 -38.61 -7.24 -2.07
N ASP A 383 -38.86 -5.93 -1.99
CA ASP A 383 -40.15 -5.30 -2.28
C ASP A 383 -40.64 -5.60 -3.70
N LEU A 384 -39.72 -5.52 -4.67
CA LEU A 384 -40.00 -5.78 -6.07
C LEU A 384 -39.98 -7.28 -6.38
N GLY A 385 -39.53 -8.15 -5.47
CA GLY A 385 -39.35 -9.58 -5.72
C GLY A 385 -38.34 -9.84 -6.84
N ILE A 386 -37.23 -9.12 -6.82
CA ILE A 386 -36.05 -9.25 -7.67
C ILE A 386 -34.88 -9.75 -6.79
N GLY A 387 -33.85 -10.32 -7.41
CA GLY A 387 -32.56 -10.50 -6.74
C GLY A 387 -32.42 -11.74 -5.84
N PRO A 388 -31.34 -11.78 -5.02
CA PRO A 388 -30.31 -10.75 -4.94
C PRO A 388 -29.45 -10.69 -6.22
N LEU A 389 -29.32 -9.51 -6.81
CA LEU A 389 -28.38 -9.25 -7.89
C LEU A 389 -26.98 -8.99 -7.30
N PRO A 390 -25.90 -9.36 -8.02
CA PRO A 390 -24.56 -8.85 -7.74
C PRO A 390 -24.54 -7.31 -7.78
N ILE A 391 -23.65 -6.72 -7.00
CA ILE A 391 -23.43 -5.28 -6.95
C ILE A 391 -21.96 -5.03 -7.30
N ASN A 392 -21.71 -4.07 -8.19
CA ASN A 392 -20.42 -3.44 -8.36
C ASN A 392 -20.56 -1.94 -8.07
N ILE A 393 -19.82 -1.44 -7.08
CA ILE A 393 -19.62 -0.01 -6.88
C ILE A 393 -18.47 0.41 -7.78
N ASP A 394 -18.78 0.55 -9.06
CA ASP A 394 -17.83 0.69 -10.17
C ASP A 394 -17.12 2.06 -10.22
N GLU A 395 -17.42 2.96 -9.28
CA GLU A 395 -16.50 4.01 -8.82
C GLU A 395 -16.64 4.27 -7.32
N TYR A 396 -15.53 4.18 -6.57
CA TYR A 396 -15.49 4.58 -5.17
C TYR A 396 -14.24 5.37 -4.76
N GLY A 397 -14.39 6.16 -3.70
CA GLY A 397 -13.32 6.94 -3.09
C GLY A 397 -12.93 8.20 -3.88
N ASN A 398 -12.16 9.07 -3.23
CA ASN A 398 -11.69 10.33 -3.80
C ASN A 398 -10.16 10.46 -3.74
N ARG A 399 -9.63 11.60 -4.19
CA ARG A 399 -8.18 11.88 -4.24
C ARG A 399 -7.48 11.83 -2.87
N HIS A 400 -8.23 12.06 -1.81
CA HIS A 400 -7.72 11.99 -0.44
C HIS A 400 -7.57 10.54 0.04
N ASP A 401 -8.34 9.61 -0.55
CA ASP A 401 -8.29 8.18 -0.25
C ASP A 401 -7.25 7.43 -1.10
N MET A 402 -7.11 7.79 -2.37
CA MET A 402 -6.26 7.06 -3.32
C MET A 402 -4.78 7.08 -2.89
N GLY A 403 -4.16 5.90 -2.85
CA GLY A 403 -2.77 5.71 -2.40
C GLY A 403 -2.54 5.90 -0.89
N ASN A 404 -3.59 6.14 -0.09
CA ASN A 404 -3.51 6.38 1.36
C ASN A 404 -3.87 5.13 2.17
N PRO A 405 -2.89 4.43 2.79
CA PRO A 405 -3.13 3.18 3.51
C PRO A 405 -4.25 3.22 4.55
N GLY A 406 -4.24 4.25 5.41
CA GLY A 406 -5.17 4.38 6.53
C GLY A 406 -6.61 4.70 6.10
N ARG A 407 -6.80 5.36 4.96
CA ARG A 407 -8.12 5.58 4.35
C ARG A 407 -8.59 4.35 3.58
N LEU A 408 -7.73 3.76 2.76
CA LEU A 408 -8.07 2.64 1.90
C LEU A 408 -8.63 1.46 2.68
N ILE A 409 -8.02 1.08 3.82
CA ILE A 409 -8.50 -0.05 4.62
C ILE A 409 -9.95 0.13 5.12
N GLN A 410 -10.43 1.35 5.29
CA GLN A 410 -11.82 1.62 5.69
C GLN A 410 -12.79 1.28 4.55
N TRP A 411 -12.43 1.60 3.30
CA TRP A 411 -13.18 1.24 2.11
C TRP A 411 -13.15 -0.28 1.86
N LEU A 412 -11.96 -0.88 1.91
CA LEU A 412 -11.79 -2.32 1.70
C LEU A 412 -12.62 -3.12 2.71
N ALA A 413 -12.58 -2.75 3.99
CA ALA A 413 -13.37 -3.40 5.03
C ALA A 413 -14.88 -3.28 4.78
N MET A 414 -15.33 -2.08 4.39
CA MET A 414 -16.73 -1.81 4.12
C MET A 414 -17.32 -2.67 2.99
N PHE A 415 -16.57 -2.88 1.90
CA PHE A 415 -17.04 -3.72 0.79
C PHE A 415 -16.83 -5.22 1.04
N GLU A 416 -15.80 -5.62 1.78
CA GLU A 416 -15.63 -7.01 2.20
C GLU A 416 -16.72 -7.46 3.19
N ASP A 417 -17.25 -6.55 4.02
CA ASP A 417 -18.40 -6.83 4.90
C ASP A 417 -19.67 -7.19 4.11
N THR A 418 -19.91 -6.49 3.00
CA THR A 418 -21.12 -6.66 2.16
C THR A 418 -20.92 -7.62 1.00
N LYS A 419 -19.68 -8.10 0.78
CA LYS A 419 -19.29 -9.05 -0.28
C LYS A 419 -19.68 -8.53 -1.67
N VAL A 420 -19.34 -7.27 -1.96
CA VAL A 420 -19.59 -6.62 -3.25
C VAL A 420 -18.30 -6.34 -4.01
N ASP A 421 -18.40 -6.18 -5.31
CA ASP A 421 -17.31 -5.64 -6.12
C ASP A 421 -17.29 -4.11 -5.97
N GLY A 422 -16.11 -3.52 -6.04
CA GLY A 422 -15.94 -2.08 -6.04
C GLY A 422 -14.67 -1.69 -6.80
N ASP A 423 -14.81 -0.70 -7.68
CA ASP A 423 -13.73 -0.18 -8.50
C ASP A 423 -13.26 1.20 -8.00
N MET A 424 -11.99 1.33 -7.63
CA MET A 424 -11.41 2.60 -7.19
C MET A 424 -11.45 3.63 -8.30
N ALA A 425 -12.01 4.80 -7.98
CA ALA A 425 -12.30 5.86 -8.93
C ALA A 425 -11.06 6.46 -9.59
N PHE A 426 -11.27 6.98 -10.80
CA PHE A 426 -10.21 7.47 -11.67
C PHE A 426 -10.06 9.00 -11.63
N TRP A 427 -9.18 9.49 -10.76
CA TRP A 427 -9.04 10.93 -10.51
C TRP A 427 -7.80 11.61 -11.11
N THR A 428 -6.77 10.85 -11.47
CA THR A 428 -5.43 11.41 -11.75
C THR A 428 -5.00 11.19 -13.20
N TYR A 429 -4.54 9.99 -13.59
CA TYR A 429 -4.29 9.60 -14.99
C TYR A 429 -4.27 8.07 -15.12
N ALA A 430 -4.50 7.53 -16.32
CA ALA A 430 -4.62 6.09 -16.53
C ALA A 430 -3.27 5.37 -16.33
N GLY A 431 -3.30 4.11 -15.87
CA GLY A 431 -2.09 3.28 -15.79
C GLY A 431 -1.25 3.44 -14.52
N ASN A 432 -1.83 3.96 -13.43
CA ASN A 432 -1.20 3.96 -12.11
C ASN A 432 -2.00 3.24 -11.02
N LEU A 433 -2.94 2.36 -11.40
CA LEU A 433 -3.82 1.65 -10.46
C LEU A 433 -4.55 2.62 -9.51
N SER A 434 -5.10 3.71 -10.03
CA SER A 434 -5.76 4.75 -9.22
C SER A 434 -4.86 5.28 -8.11
N ASP A 435 -3.67 5.77 -8.47
CA ASP A 435 -2.61 6.30 -7.58
C ASP A 435 -1.99 5.29 -6.60
N HIS A 436 -1.93 3.99 -6.93
CA HIS A 436 -1.25 2.96 -6.13
C HIS A 436 0.14 2.57 -6.69
N ALA A 437 0.33 2.70 -8.01
CA ALA A 437 1.64 2.56 -8.64
C ALA A 437 2.34 3.92 -8.65
N ALA A 438 3.42 4.05 -7.89
CA ALA A 438 4.27 5.23 -7.93
C ALA A 438 4.80 5.40 -9.36
N GLN A 439 5.65 4.49 -9.81
CA GLN A 439 6.06 4.40 -11.22
C GLN A 439 5.59 3.08 -11.82
N THR A 440 5.94 2.83 -13.08
CA THR A 440 5.53 1.63 -13.82
C THR A 440 5.78 0.32 -13.05
N LYS A 441 6.82 0.28 -12.20
CA LYS A 441 7.29 -0.91 -11.49
C LYS A 441 7.39 -0.74 -9.96
N MET A 442 7.03 0.43 -9.45
CA MET A 442 7.23 0.83 -8.05
C MET A 442 5.88 1.01 -7.35
N ALA A 443 5.76 0.47 -6.15
CA ALA A 443 4.55 0.53 -5.33
C ALA A 443 4.65 1.60 -4.24
N ASN A 444 3.54 2.25 -3.90
CA ASN A 444 3.43 3.07 -2.69
C ASN A 444 2.74 2.28 -1.54
N GLY A 445 2.57 2.92 -0.38
CA GLY A 445 1.93 2.29 0.77
C GLY A 445 0.52 1.76 0.49
N GLY A 446 -0.29 2.47 -0.30
CA GLY A 446 -1.65 2.04 -0.66
C GLY A 446 -1.66 0.71 -1.39
N TRP A 447 -0.72 0.50 -2.34
CA TRP A 447 -0.57 -0.77 -3.04
C TRP A 447 -0.25 -1.93 -2.10
N TRP A 448 0.57 -1.70 -1.06
CA TRP A 448 0.87 -2.74 -0.09
C TRP A 448 -0.36 -3.17 0.72
N VAL A 449 -1.30 -2.26 1.00
CA VAL A 449 -2.57 -2.59 1.66
C VAL A 449 -3.47 -3.42 0.77
N THR A 450 -3.62 -3.05 -0.51
CA THR A 450 -4.43 -3.84 -1.46
C THR A 450 -3.81 -5.22 -1.71
N LYS A 451 -2.47 -5.30 -1.80
CA LYS A 451 -1.73 -6.56 -1.84
C LYS A 451 -1.98 -7.42 -0.60
N TRP A 452 -1.94 -6.85 0.60
CA TRP A 452 -2.25 -7.60 1.83
C TRP A 452 -3.66 -8.17 1.83
N TYR A 453 -4.63 -7.38 1.37
CA TYR A 453 -6.02 -7.81 1.23
C TYR A 453 -6.14 -8.97 0.23
N SER A 454 -5.49 -8.87 -0.94
CA SER A 454 -5.43 -9.93 -1.95
C SER A 454 -4.65 -11.19 -1.54
N ASP A 455 -3.83 -11.08 -0.50
CA ASP A 455 -3.07 -12.21 0.08
C ASP A 455 -3.80 -12.88 1.25
N LEU A 456 -4.95 -12.35 1.71
CA LEU A 456 -5.76 -13.04 2.70
C LEU A 456 -6.16 -14.43 2.20
N SER A 457 -6.16 -15.40 3.10
CA SER A 457 -6.51 -16.79 2.83
C SER A 457 -7.39 -17.36 3.95
N GLY A 458 -8.06 -18.49 3.66
CA GLY A 458 -9.06 -19.06 4.56
C GLY A 458 -10.43 -18.40 4.40
N HIS A 459 -10.99 -17.90 5.49
CA HIS A 459 -12.29 -17.21 5.53
C HIS A 459 -12.21 -15.94 6.39
N THR A 460 -13.09 -14.98 6.12
CA THR A 460 -13.18 -13.78 6.94
C THR A 460 -13.92 -14.05 8.24
N VAL A 461 -13.57 -13.32 9.30
CA VAL A 461 -14.21 -13.39 10.60
C VAL A 461 -14.60 -12.00 11.09
N GLU A 462 -15.47 -11.91 12.09
CA GLU A 462 -16.02 -10.63 12.56
C GLU A 462 -14.94 -9.73 13.15
N PHE A 463 -14.78 -8.53 12.56
CA PHE A 463 -14.05 -7.40 13.13
C PHE A 463 -15.06 -6.39 13.67
N THR A 464 -14.95 -6.04 14.94
CA THR A 464 -15.79 -5.03 15.58
C THR A 464 -14.99 -3.73 15.77
N PRO A 465 -15.31 -2.67 15.02
CA PRO A 465 -14.67 -1.37 15.20
C PRO A 465 -15.22 -0.65 16.44
N GLU A 466 -14.51 0.38 16.89
CA GLU A 466 -14.98 1.27 17.96
C GLU A 466 -16.24 2.07 17.57
N ALA A 467 -16.35 2.38 16.28
CA ALA A 467 -17.41 3.13 15.63
C ALA A 467 -17.30 2.95 14.11
N VAL A 468 -18.38 3.22 13.38
CA VAL A 468 -18.39 3.17 11.90
C VAL A 468 -18.52 4.59 11.36
N ARG A 469 -17.37 5.26 11.18
CA ARG A 469 -17.28 6.60 10.58
C ARG A 469 -15.88 6.83 9.98
N PRO A 470 -15.69 7.84 9.11
CA PRO A 470 -14.37 8.16 8.58
C PRO A 470 -13.33 8.39 9.68
N ASP A 471 -12.08 8.03 9.41
CA ASP A 471 -10.93 8.26 10.29
C ASP A 471 -11.01 7.56 11.66
N THR A 472 -11.69 6.41 11.67
CA THR A 472 -11.69 5.50 12.82
C THR A 472 -11.03 4.20 12.47
N MET A 473 -10.70 3.41 13.50
CA MET A 473 -10.04 2.14 13.28
C MET A 473 -11.02 1.14 12.64
N GLN A 474 -10.84 0.91 11.34
CA GLN A 474 -11.55 -0.13 10.59
C GLN A 474 -10.57 -1.25 10.21
N GLY A 475 -11.09 -2.43 9.89
CA GLY A 475 -10.24 -3.54 9.50
C GLY A 475 -10.98 -4.76 8.98
N ILE A 476 -10.19 -5.66 8.41
CA ILE A 476 -10.59 -6.98 7.92
C ILE A 476 -9.80 -8.01 8.71
N ALA A 477 -10.48 -9.05 9.20
CA ALA A 477 -9.85 -10.19 9.85
C ALA A 477 -10.14 -11.47 9.07
N ALA A 478 -9.13 -12.34 8.97
CA ALA A 478 -9.26 -13.65 8.36
C ALA A 478 -8.56 -14.75 9.17
N LEU A 479 -9.11 -15.96 9.12
CA LEU A 479 -8.54 -17.16 9.73
C LEU A 479 -8.28 -18.21 8.63
N ASP A 480 -7.01 -18.63 8.52
CA ASP A 480 -6.58 -19.74 7.68
C ASP A 480 -6.15 -20.91 8.57
N GLU A 481 -6.98 -21.95 8.65
CA GLU A 481 -6.67 -23.14 9.44
C GLU A 481 -5.59 -24.04 8.81
N THR A 482 -5.35 -23.92 7.50
CA THR A 482 -4.29 -24.68 6.81
C THR A 482 -2.93 -24.12 7.15
N LYS A 483 -2.79 -22.79 7.15
CA LYS A 483 -1.59 -22.09 7.61
C LYS A 483 -1.49 -22.01 9.14
N GLN A 484 -2.62 -22.18 9.86
CA GLN A 484 -2.80 -21.76 11.26
C GLN A 484 -2.37 -20.30 11.44
N LEU A 485 -2.98 -19.41 10.67
CA LEU A 485 -2.69 -18.00 10.64
C LEU A 485 -3.99 -17.22 10.80
N ALA A 486 -4.05 -16.36 11.83
CA ALA A 486 -5.04 -15.29 11.86
C ALA A 486 -4.35 -13.99 11.40
N THR A 487 -4.97 -13.29 10.46
CA THR A 487 -4.47 -12.00 9.94
C THR A 487 -5.51 -10.93 10.17
N VAL A 488 -5.09 -9.79 10.71
CA VAL A 488 -5.92 -8.59 10.85
C VAL A 488 -5.24 -7.46 10.08
N ILE A 489 -5.93 -6.89 9.09
CA ILE A 489 -5.50 -5.67 8.39
C ILE A 489 -6.36 -4.54 8.92
N MET A 490 -5.76 -3.50 9.51
CA MET A 490 -6.50 -2.41 10.17
C MET A 490 -5.76 -1.08 10.09
N GLY A 491 -6.47 0.04 10.12
CA GLY A 491 -5.83 1.36 10.07
C GLY A 491 -6.82 2.52 10.12
N GLY A 492 -6.30 3.74 9.95
CA GLY A 492 -7.13 4.93 9.80
C GLY A 492 -7.34 5.77 11.06
N ASN A 493 -6.69 5.45 12.19
CA ASN A 493 -6.92 6.14 13.46
C ASN A 493 -5.65 6.85 14.00
N ALA A 494 -5.78 8.17 14.21
CA ALA A 494 -4.71 9.04 14.72
C ALA A 494 -4.25 8.75 16.16
N LEU A 495 -4.99 7.96 16.93
CA LEU A 495 -4.71 7.57 18.32
C LEU A 495 -4.24 6.12 18.46
N GLY A 496 -4.26 5.36 17.37
CA GLY A 496 -3.96 3.94 17.37
C GLY A 496 -5.08 3.12 17.99
N ALA A 497 -4.79 1.87 18.34
CA ALA A 497 -5.78 0.96 18.89
C ALA A 497 -5.21 -0.04 19.90
N THR A 498 -6.07 -0.51 20.79
CA THR A 498 -5.92 -1.79 21.46
C THR A 498 -6.80 -2.81 20.74
N LEU A 499 -6.16 -3.75 20.04
CA LEU A 499 -6.82 -4.89 19.39
C LEU A 499 -6.95 -6.05 20.38
N THR A 500 -8.18 -6.48 20.63
CA THR A 500 -8.46 -7.72 21.36
C THR A 500 -8.78 -8.82 20.35
N VAL A 501 -8.09 -9.95 20.41
CA VAL A 501 -8.39 -11.10 19.55
C VAL A 501 -8.95 -12.19 20.43
N GLU A 502 -10.18 -12.59 20.15
CA GLU A 502 -10.99 -13.50 20.95
C GLU A 502 -11.14 -14.86 20.27
N ASN A 503 -11.47 -15.87 21.07
CA ASN A 503 -11.76 -17.23 20.63
C ASN A 503 -10.63 -17.86 19.78
N ILE A 504 -9.37 -17.61 20.15
CA ILE A 504 -8.20 -18.19 19.50
C ILE A 504 -8.30 -19.73 19.50
N PRO A 505 -8.17 -20.38 18.32
CA PRO A 505 -8.26 -21.82 18.19
C PRO A 505 -7.28 -22.56 19.12
N ALA A 506 -7.75 -23.63 19.76
CA ALA A 506 -6.96 -24.36 20.77
C ALA A 506 -5.67 -25.00 20.21
N ASP A 507 -5.60 -25.21 18.91
CA ASP A 507 -4.43 -25.74 18.20
C ASP A 507 -3.35 -24.68 17.91
N PHE A 508 -3.62 -23.40 18.17
CA PHE A 508 -2.57 -22.35 18.24
C PHE A 508 -1.74 -22.48 19.54
N GLY A 509 -2.31 -23.11 20.57
CA GLY A 509 -1.67 -23.34 21.86
C GLY A 509 -1.91 -22.22 22.88
N ASP A 510 -1.22 -22.32 24.02
CA ASP A 510 -1.35 -21.36 25.14
C ASP A 510 -0.46 -20.11 24.96
N GLU A 511 0.33 -20.04 23.89
CA GLU A 511 1.16 -18.90 23.48
C GLU A 511 1.14 -18.75 21.96
N VAL A 512 1.19 -17.50 21.48
CA VAL A 512 1.22 -17.16 20.06
C VAL A 512 2.35 -16.17 19.77
N ASP A 513 2.90 -16.24 18.55
CA ASP A 513 3.80 -15.22 18.02
C ASP A 513 2.98 -14.21 17.21
N VAL A 514 3.13 -12.93 17.54
CA VAL A 514 2.43 -11.80 16.89
C VAL A 514 3.45 -10.98 16.11
N LEU A 515 3.19 -10.77 14.82
CA LEU A 515 3.95 -9.90 13.94
C LEU A 515 3.08 -8.69 13.57
N ILE A 516 3.62 -7.47 13.67
CA ILE A 516 2.97 -6.24 13.22
C ILE A 516 3.84 -5.62 12.13
N GLU A 517 3.25 -5.42 10.96
CA GLU A 517 3.84 -4.71 9.82
C GLU A 517 3.06 -3.43 9.52
N THR A 518 3.76 -2.36 9.12
CA THR A 518 3.17 -1.06 8.77
C THR A 518 3.39 -0.72 7.30
N ALA A 519 2.31 -0.28 6.65
CA ALA A 519 2.33 0.46 5.39
C ALA A 519 1.90 1.90 5.67
N ASP A 520 2.75 2.87 5.32
CA ASP A 520 2.56 4.29 5.63
C ASP A 520 2.42 5.13 4.34
N LEU A 521 1.92 6.36 4.48
CA LEU A 521 1.81 7.29 3.36
C LEU A 521 3.19 7.81 2.95
N THR A 522 3.58 7.51 1.71
CA THR A 522 4.82 8.01 1.09
C THR A 522 4.59 9.04 -0.01
N GLY A 523 3.32 9.37 -0.30
CA GLY A 523 2.90 10.15 -1.47
C GLY A 523 2.51 9.24 -2.64
N GLN A 524 1.74 9.78 -3.60
CA GLN A 524 1.21 9.00 -4.73
C GLN A 524 2.32 8.41 -5.60
N GLU A 525 3.40 9.17 -5.83
CA GLU A 525 4.64 8.78 -6.53
C GLU A 525 5.79 8.43 -5.57
N GLY A 526 5.50 8.28 -4.27
CA GLY A 526 6.50 7.91 -3.29
C GLY A 526 6.59 6.40 -3.14
N GLU A 527 7.71 5.82 -3.55
CA GLU A 527 7.93 4.38 -3.40
C GLU A 527 8.04 3.96 -1.93
N THR A 528 7.47 2.79 -1.65
CA THR A 528 7.79 1.95 -0.48
C THR A 528 8.25 0.59 -1.01
N SER A 529 9.53 0.24 -0.83
CA SER A 529 10.11 -1.03 -1.33
C SER A 529 9.46 -2.25 -0.65
N SER A 530 9.17 -2.15 0.65
CA SER A 530 8.49 -3.17 1.44
C SER A 530 7.88 -2.58 2.72
N PRO A 531 6.82 -3.18 3.28
CA PRO A 531 6.29 -2.76 4.57
C PRO A 531 7.29 -3.00 5.71
N ARG A 532 7.34 -2.08 6.68
CA ARG A 532 8.24 -2.18 7.83
C ARG A 532 7.70 -3.18 8.84
N VAL A 533 8.55 -4.07 9.34
CA VAL A 533 8.23 -4.93 10.50
C VAL A 533 8.50 -4.15 11.79
N ASP A 534 7.44 -3.76 12.50
CA ASP A 534 7.56 -2.97 13.74
C ASP A 534 7.80 -3.81 14.98
N THR A 535 7.17 -4.98 15.02
CA THR A 535 7.11 -5.77 16.24
C THR A 535 6.97 -7.24 15.91
N VAL A 536 7.80 -8.06 16.55
CA VAL A 536 7.58 -9.50 16.65
C VAL A 536 7.55 -9.85 18.14
N LYS A 537 6.45 -10.42 18.64
CA LYS A 537 6.27 -10.63 20.08
C LYS A 537 5.56 -11.93 20.38
N ARG A 538 6.10 -12.70 21.33
CA ARG A 538 5.39 -13.83 21.94
C ARG A 538 4.41 -13.33 23.01
N THR A 539 3.17 -13.78 22.93
CA THR A 539 2.09 -13.39 23.84
C THR A 539 1.37 -14.64 24.37
N ALA A 540 1.10 -14.67 25.67
CA ALA A 540 0.32 -15.75 26.28
C ALA A 540 -1.17 -15.58 25.96
N VAL A 541 -1.80 -16.68 25.57
CA VAL A 541 -3.25 -16.75 25.34
C VAL A 541 -3.93 -16.98 26.69
N SER A 542 -4.78 -16.04 27.12
CA SER A 542 -5.49 -16.13 28.39
C SER A 542 -6.99 -16.17 28.14
N GLY A 543 -7.65 -17.27 28.51
CA GLY A 543 -9.09 -17.41 28.29
C GLY A 543 -9.50 -17.55 26.82
N GLY A 544 -8.56 -17.83 25.92
CA GLY A 544 -8.78 -17.82 24.47
C GLY A 544 -8.51 -16.46 23.83
N GLU A 545 -7.91 -15.51 24.55
CA GLU A 545 -7.77 -14.13 24.10
C GLU A 545 -6.31 -13.62 24.20
N ILE A 546 -5.97 -12.66 23.35
CA ILE A 546 -4.77 -11.80 23.46
C ILE A 546 -5.16 -10.32 23.28
N SER A 547 -4.28 -9.42 23.73
CA SER A 547 -4.38 -7.98 23.48
C SER A 547 -3.10 -7.45 22.86
N VAL A 548 -3.24 -6.69 21.78
CA VAL A 548 -2.15 -6.14 20.96
C VAL A 548 -2.34 -4.62 20.86
N VAL A 549 -1.28 -3.86 21.11
CA VAL A 549 -1.30 -2.40 20.92
C VAL A 549 -0.83 -2.10 19.50
N VAL A 550 -1.65 -1.37 18.75
CA VAL A 550 -1.39 -0.90 17.40
C VAL A 550 -1.04 0.59 17.45
N PRO A 551 0.08 1.02 16.85
CA PRO A 551 0.53 2.41 16.91
C PRO A 551 -0.46 3.44 16.35
N ALA A 552 -0.29 4.68 16.80
CA ALA A 552 -1.06 5.83 16.38
C ALA A 552 -0.54 6.38 15.05
N ASN A 553 -1.35 6.31 13.99
CA ASN A 553 -1.11 6.98 12.71
C ASN A 553 -2.39 6.91 11.86
N GLN A 554 -2.94 8.07 11.50
CA GLN A 554 -4.18 8.16 10.71
C GLN A 554 -3.99 7.71 9.26
N GLN A 555 -2.80 7.91 8.70
CA GLN A 555 -2.49 7.67 7.29
C GLN A 555 -1.90 6.27 7.05
N ALA A 556 -1.58 5.52 8.11
CA ALA A 556 -1.04 4.18 8.01
C ALA A 556 -2.09 3.08 8.18
N ALA A 557 -1.75 1.92 7.63
CA ALA A 557 -2.42 0.65 7.91
C ALA A 557 -1.41 -0.37 8.43
N TYR A 558 -1.92 -1.32 9.19
CA TYR A 558 -1.18 -2.34 9.91
C TYR A 558 -1.66 -3.73 9.52
N ARG A 559 -0.73 -4.64 9.28
CA ARG A 559 -1.01 -6.09 9.19
C ARG A 559 -0.53 -6.76 10.48
N VAL A 560 -1.46 -7.35 11.20
CA VAL A 560 -1.21 -8.13 12.42
C VAL A 560 -1.36 -9.61 12.11
N SER A 561 -0.26 -10.36 12.07
CA SER A 561 -0.26 -11.81 11.90
C SER A 561 -0.08 -12.52 13.24
N ILE A 562 -0.98 -13.46 13.53
CA ILE A 562 -1.01 -14.23 14.78
C ILE A 562 -0.86 -15.70 14.41
N LEU A 563 0.19 -16.31 14.95
CA LEU A 563 0.62 -17.66 14.61
C LEU A 563 0.88 -18.48 15.87
N PRO A 564 0.78 -19.82 15.83
CA PRO A 564 1.21 -20.67 16.93
C PRO A 564 2.65 -20.34 17.34
N ALA A 565 2.92 -20.32 18.65
CA ALA A 565 4.27 -20.10 19.15
C ALA A 565 5.23 -21.18 18.62
N SER A 566 6.29 -20.74 17.96
CA SER A 566 7.38 -21.63 17.54
C SER A 566 8.20 -22.13 18.74
N ALA A 567 8.95 -23.22 18.55
CA ALA A 567 9.77 -23.82 19.62
C ALA A 567 10.85 -22.85 20.16
N ASP A 568 11.42 -22.04 19.27
CA ASP A 568 12.39 -20.99 19.60
C ASP A 568 11.67 -19.67 19.84
N ALA A 569 12.29 -18.75 20.58
CA ALA A 569 11.73 -17.40 20.73
C ALA A 569 11.76 -16.67 19.38
N PRO A 570 10.75 -15.83 19.08
CA PRO A 570 10.80 -15.01 17.88
C PRO A 570 12.02 -14.08 17.92
N VAL A 571 12.74 -14.01 16.81
CA VAL A 571 13.84 -13.06 16.63
C VAL A 571 13.21 -11.70 16.38
N GLN A 572 13.66 -10.68 17.11
CA GLN A 572 13.26 -9.31 16.80
C GLN A 572 13.79 -8.95 15.41
N PRO A 573 13.07 -8.15 14.62
CA PRO A 573 13.68 -7.57 13.43
C PRO A 573 14.95 -6.83 13.84
N ASP A 574 15.95 -6.78 12.94
CA ASP A 574 17.09 -5.90 13.16
C ASP A 574 16.54 -4.52 13.50
N ALA A 575 17.01 -3.92 14.60
CA ALA A 575 16.47 -2.66 15.08
C ALA A 575 16.86 -1.54 14.10
N VAL A 576 16.09 -1.37 13.02
CA VAL A 576 16.24 -0.27 12.09
C VAL A 576 15.49 0.90 12.70
N TRP A 577 16.23 1.76 13.41
CA TRP A 577 15.68 2.98 13.94
C TRP A 577 15.18 3.88 12.80
N SER A 578 14.00 4.48 12.98
CA SER A 578 13.46 5.52 12.11
C SER A 578 12.69 6.56 12.91
N ALA A 579 12.65 7.80 12.43
CA ALA A 579 11.82 8.88 12.94
C ALA A 579 11.29 9.73 11.79
N SER A 580 10.11 10.31 11.97
CA SER A 580 9.45 11.17 10.98
C SER A 580 9.22 12.56 11.57
N TYR A 581 9.39 13.59 10.75
CA TYR A 581 9.29 15.00 11.13
C TYR A 581 8.43 15.74 10.10
N GLU A 582 7.30 16.29 10.52
CA GLU A 582 6.38 17.01 9.61
C GLU A 582 6.96 18.39 9.23
N ALA A 583 6.80 18.78 7.96
CA ALA A 583 7.39 20.02 7.45
C ALA A 583 6.73 21.27 8.04
N GLU A 584 5.43 21.22 8.33
CA GLU A 584 4.67 22.32 8.91
C GLU A 584 5.02 22.60 10.37
N ASP A 585 5.60 21.62 11.07
CA ASP A 585 6.09 21.76 12.45
C ASP A 585 7.53 22.29 12.52
N ALA A 586 8.24 22.27 11.39
CA ALA A 586 9.62 22.73 11.28
C ALA A 586 9.73 24.27 11.27
N ALA A 587 10.96 24.79 11.40
CA ALA A 587 11.20 26.23 11.31
C ALA A 587 11.15 26.70 9.84
N ILE A 588 10.08 27.41 9.50
CA ILE A 588 9.82 27.92 8.13
C ILE A 588 10.28 29.38 7.99
N VAL A 589 11.08 29.66 6.96
CA VAL A 589 11.49 31.02 6.56
C VAL A 589 11.10 31.25 5.11
N ASP A 590 10.40 32.35 4.81
CA ASP A 590 10.04 32.76 3.44
C ASP A 590 9.34 31.68 2.60
N ALA A 591 8.62 30.77 3.26
CA ALA A 591 7.74 29.73 2.72
C ALA A 591 6.44 29.69 3.55
N GLN A 592 5.48 28.82 3.21
CA GLN A 592 4.15 28.80 3.84
C GLN A 592 3.59 27.38 3.98
N ALA A 593 2.97 27.07 5.12
CA ALA A 593 2.17 25.86 5.30
C ALA A 593 0.77 25.98 4.66
N PHE A 594 0.29 24.93 4.01
CA PHE A 594 -1.02 24.82 3.37
C PHE A 594 -1.76 23.59 3.91
N SER A 595 -3.10 23.68 3.96
CA SER A 595 -3.96 22.60 4.43
C SER A 595 -4.54 21.80 3.26
N GLN A 596 -4.57 20.47 3.42
CA GLN A 596 -4.91 19.48 2.38
C GLN A 596 -6.06 18.57 2.84
N THR A 597 -7.17 19.16 3.29
CA THR A 597 -8.22 18.46 4.06
C THR A 597 -9.52 18.20 3.30
N GLY A 598 -9.64 18.57 2.03
CA GLY A 598 -10.87 18.36 1.25
C GLY A 598 -10.82 17.08 0.41
N ASP A 599 -11.98 16.46 0.13
CA ASP A 599 -12.13 15.25 -0.71
C ASP A 599 -11.38 15.32 -2.08
N TRP A 600 -11.17 16.52 -2.61
CA TRP A 600 -10.48 16.75 -3.88
C TRP A 600 -8.97 17.04 -3.74
N SER A 601 -8.43 16.96 -2.52
CA SER A 601 -7.02 17.22 -2.22
C SER A 601 -6.27 15.89 -2.21
N TYR A 602 -5.06 15.86 -2.78
CA TYR A 602 -4.18 14.72 -2.60
C TYR A 602 -3.78 14.58 -1.14
N ALA A 603 -3.74 13.34 -0.65
CA ALA A 603 -3.33 13.05 0.72
C ALA A 603 -1.94 13.63 1.03
N ALA A 604 -1.83 14.16 2.24
CA ALA A 604 -0.65 14.75 2.85
C ALA A 604 -0.50 14.17 4.25
N SER A 605 0.72 13.89 4.70
CA SER A 605 0.94 13.57 6.11
C SER A 605 0.41 14.70 6.98
N ASN A 606 -0.23 14.33 8.10
CA ASN A 606 -0.88 15.29 9.01
C ASN A 606 -1.83 16.31 8.34
N LEU A 607 -2.30 16.04 7.11
CA LEU A 607 -3.19 16.88 6.31
C LEU A 607 -2.60 18.25 5.92
N MET A 608 -1.27 18.41 5.93
CA MET A 608 -0.59 19.70 5.70
C MET A 608 0.67 19.51 4.84
N ASP A 609 1.09 20.55 4.13
CA ASP A 609 2.40 20.64 3.49
C ASP A 609 2.97 22.06 3.53
N VAL A 610 4.27 22.21 3.30
CA VAL A 610 4.95 23.50 3.19
C VAL A 610 5.34 23.77 1.74
N GLY A 611 4.83 24.87 1.18
CA GLY A 611 5.14 25.31 -0.18
C GLY A 611 5.56 26.78 -0.24
N ALA A 612 5.41 27.39 -1.43
CA ALA A 612 5.84 28.75 -1.73
C ALA A 612 7.34 28.98 -1.47
N PHE A 613 8.15 27.99 -1.83
CA PHE A 613 9.59 27.99 -1.68
C PHE A 613 10.25 28.77 -2.83
N ASN A 614 9.78 29.99 -3.08
CA ASN A 614 10.02 30.75 -4.32
C ASN A 614 10.87 32.01 -4.14
N ARG A 615 11.61 32.09 -3.04
CA ARG A 615 12.57 33.16 -2.74
C ARG A 615 13.92 32.54 -2.45
N ALA A 616 15.00 33.25 -2.79
CA ALA A 616 16.37 32.81 -2.45
C ALA A 616 16.59 32.55 -0.95
N SER A 617 15.81 33.21 -0.08
CA SER A 617 15.83 33.04 1.38
C SER A 617 14.89 31.96 1.92
N SER A 618 14.10 31.29 1.06
CA SER A 618 13.19 30.23 1.49
C SER A 618 13.97 29.06 2.11
N SER A 619 13.53 28.61 3.29
CA SER A 619 14.09 27.43 3.95
C SER A 619 13.08 26.77 4.90
N VAL A 620 13.18 25.45 5.04
CA VAL A 620 12.53 24.66 6.10
C VAL A 620 13.63 23.95 6.88
N THR A 621 13.63 24.10 8.21
CA THR A 621 14.66 23.53 9.09
C THR A 621 14.05 22.66 10.16
N PHE A 622 14.35 21.37 10.08
CA PHE A 622 13.90 20.31 11.00
C PHE A 622 14.89 20.18 12.16
N ASP A 623 14.35 20.02 13.37
CA ASP A 623 15.11 19.59 14.54
C ASP A 623 15.10 18.05 14.58
N VAL A 624 16.23 17.42 14.32
CA VAL A 624 16.37 15.97 14.18
C VAL A 624 17.21 15.42 15.32
N GLU A 625 16.80 14.30 15.94
CA GLU A 625 17.60 13.59 16.93
C GLU A 625 17.86 12.15 16.46
N VAL A 626 19.12 11.74 16.44
CA VAL A 626 19.52 10.37 16.05
C VAL A 626 20.25 9.66 17.19
N PRO A 627 20.07 8.34 17.36
CA PRO A 627 20.54 7.62 18.54
C PRO A 627 22.04 7.30 18.54
N GLU A 628 22.66 7.17 17.36
CA GLU A 628 24.02 6.67 17.18
C GLU A 628 24.76 7.44 16.08
N ASP A 629 26.09 7.38 16.06
CA ASP A 629 26.88 7.87 14.93
C ASP A 629 26.69 6.93 13.73
N GLY A 630 26.38 7.45 12.55
CA GLY A 630 26.21 6.61 11.36
C GLY A 630 25.69 7.34 10.13
N THR A 631 25.58 6.59 9.04
CA THR A 631 24.87 7.03 7.84
C THR A 631 23.38 6.78 8.03
N TYR A 632 22.58 7.81 7.77
CA TYR A 632 21.12 7.79 7.78
C TYR A 632 20.61 8.11 6.38
N GLU A 633 19.46 7.55 6.01
CA GLU A 633 18.73 7.89 4.80
C GLU A 633 17.68 8.95 5.14
N LEU A 634 17.69 10.07 4.42
CA LEU A 634 16.66 11.10 4.47
C LEU A 634 15.62 10.82 3.38
N GLY A 635 14.44 10.34 3.77
CA GLY A 635 13.27 10.24 2.91
C GLY A 635 12.49 11.56 2.91
N ILE A 636 12.57 12.33 1.83
CA ILE A 636 11.91 13.63 1.70
C ILE A 636 10.68 13.49 0.82
N ILE A 637 9.49 13.62 1.40
CA ILE A 637 8.22 13.63 0.65
C ILE A 637 8.00 15.03 0.09
N HIS A 638 7.85 15.14 -1.24
CA HIS A 638 7.90 16.42 -1.94
C HIS A 638 6.97 16.52 -3.16
N GLY A 639 6.67 17.74 -3.61
CA GLY A 639 6.03 18.03 -4.89
C GLY A 639 6.79 19.08 -5.71
N SER A 640 6.87 18.93 -7.02
CA SER A 640 7.79 19.71 -7.89
C SER A 640 7.16 20.30 -9.17
N ASN A 641 5.84 20.18 -9.35
CA ASN A 641 5.07 20.90 -10.37
C ASN A 641 5.61 20.76 -11.82
N THR A 642 5.74 19.52 -12.28
CA THR A 642 6.23 19.09 -13.60
C THR A 642 7.68 19.45 -13.90
N LYS A 643 8.47 19.78 -12.87
CA LYS A 643 9.86 20.22 -13.04
C LYS A 643 10.81 19.41 -12.17
N TRP A 644 11.94 19.05 -12.78
CA TRP A 644 13.10 18.61 -12.03
C TRP A 644 13.74 19.81 -11.34
N GLY A 645 14.11 19.64 -10.08
CA GLY A 645 14.56 20.73 -9.24
C GLY A 645 15.55 20.30 -8.18
N GLN A 646 16.11 21.28 -7.46
CA GLN A 646 16.98 21.03 -6.33
C GLN A 646 16.72 21.97 -5.16
N GLN A 647 17.02 21.50 -3.96
CA GLN A 647 17.24 22.33 -2.77
C GLN A 647 18.63 22.03 -2.21
N ALA A 648 19.22 23.00 -1.51
CA ALA A 648 20.48 22.80 -0.81
C ALA A 648 20.21 22.20 0.58
N LEU A 649 20.86 21.07 0.88
CA LEU A 649 20.82 20.41 2.18
C LEU A 649 21.95 20.93 3.07
N TYR A 650 21.57 21.39 4.25
CA TYR A 650 22.47 21.79 5.31
C TYR A 650 22.23 20.92 6.55
N VAL A 651 23.32 20.56 7.24
CA VAL A 651 23.28 19.94 8.57
C VAL A 651 24.07 20.82 9.52
N ASP A 652 23.46 21.23 10.64
CA ASP A 652 24.07 22.12 11.63
C ASP A 652 24.63 23.42 11.02
N ASP A 653 23.89 24.01 10.09
CA ASP A 653 24.28 25.17 9.28
C ASP A 653 25.51 24.98 8.37
N GLU A 654 26.00 23.76 8.17
CA GLU A 654 27.04 23.43 7.19
C GLU A 654 26.43 22.82 5.92
N PHE A 655 26.83 23.32 4.75
CA PHE A 655 26.37 22.79 3.47
C PHE A 655 26.88 21.36 3.26
N VAL A 656 25.96 20.43 2.98
CA VAL A 656 26.29 19.01 2.74
C VAL A 656 26.28 18.72 1.25
N GLN A 657 25.13 18.88 0.61
CA GLN A 657 24.92 18.56 -0.81
C GLN A 657 23.68 19.26 -1.36
N ARG A 658 23.44 19.16 -2.67
CA ARG A 658 22.15 19.53 -3.28
C ARG A 658 21.30 18.27 -3.43
N VAL A 659 20.07 18.33 -2.92
CA VAL A 659 19.06 17.28 -3.14
C VAL A 659 18.43 17.50 -4.49
N THR A 660 18.29 16.44 -5.29
CA THR A 660 17.60 16.51 -6.58
C THR A 660 16.24 15.85 -6.47
N TYR A 661 15.23 16.50 -7.02
CA TYR A 661 13.84 16.07 -6.98
C TYR A 661 13.34 15.79 -8.39
N SER A 662 12.70 14.63 -8.57
CA SER A 662 12.02 14.28 -9.82
C SER A 662 10.81 15.18 -10.07
N ALA A 663 10.36 15.26 -11.32
CA ALA A 663 9.09 15.92 -11.64
C ALA A 663 7.91 15.13 -11.05
N THR A 664 6.96 15.85 -10.47
CA THR A 664 5.64 15.33 -10.10
C THR A 664 4.55 16.02 -10.92
N LEU A 665 3.35 15.43 -11.01
CA LEU A 665 2.25 15.96 -11.83
C LEU A 665 1.90 17.42 -11.51
N ASN A 666 1.93 17.79 -10.23
CA ASN A 666 1.71 19.15 -9.75
C ASN A 666 2.35 19.29 -8.35
N TRP A 667 2.21 20.44 -7.69
CA TRP A 667 2.84 20.70 -6.40
C TRP A 667 2.21 19.97 -5.19
N THR A 668 1.00 19.42 -5.31
CA THR A 668 0.34 18.58 -4.28
C THR A 668 0.36 17.09 -4.61
N TYR A 669 0.81 16.70 -5.80
CA TYR A 669 1.06 15.30 -6.14
C TYR A 669 2.48 14.94 -5.71
N ARG A 670 2.60 14.06 -4.71
CA ARG A 670 3.85 13.90 -3.95
C ARG A 670 4.64 12.68 -4.38
N ALA A 671 5.95 12.85 -4.50
CA ALA A 671 6.94 11.79 -4.64
C ALA A 671 7.86 11.75 -3.42
N ARG A 672 8.77 10.77 -3.39
CA ARG A 672 9.76 10.61 -2.32
C ARG A 672 11.17 10.63 -2.90
N ALA A 673 12.03 11.49 -2.36
CA ALA A 673 13.46 11.51 -2.64
C ALA A 673 14.23 10.88 -1.47
N GLU A 674 15.28 10.13 -1.77
CA GLU A 674 16.12 9.46 -0.78
C GLU A 674 17.54 10.03 -0.85
N VAL A 675 18.07 10.48 0.28
CA VAL A 675 19.37 11.16 0.37
C VAL A 675 20.16 10.63 1.57
N PRO A 676 21.31 9.97 1.36
CA PRO A 676 22.16 9.54 2.47
C PRO A 676 22.88 10.73 3.11
N VAL A 677 22.97 10.72 4.43
CA VAL A 677 23.67 11.73 5.24
C VAL A 677 24.37 11.09 6.44
N ASP A 678 25.60 11.52 6.74
CA ASP A 678 26.29 11.09 7.96
C ASP A 678 25.92 12.03 9.11
N LEU A 679 25.40 11.45 10.20
CA LEU A 679 25.04 12.17 11.43
C LEU A 679 25.76 11.57 12.64
N THR A 680 25.99 12.40 13.65
CA THR A 680 26.52 11.95 14.94
C THR A 680 25.37 11.70 15.91
N ALA A 681 25.59 10.91 16.95
CA ALA A 681 24.59 10.68 17.98
C ALA A 681 24.19 12.00 18.66
N GLY A 682 22.89 12.28 18.71
CA GLY A 682 22.31 13.45 19.36
C GLY A 682 21.47 14.32 18.42
N ALA A 683 21.27 15.57 18.85
CA ALA A 683 20.43 16.54 18.16
C ALA A 683 21.21 17.28 17.06
N HIS A 684 20.54 17.47 15.93
CA HIS A 684 21.02 18.13 14.72
C HIS A 684 19.94 19.04 14.15
N THR A 685 20.33 20.05 13.38
CA THR A 685 19.39 20.75 12.48
C THR A 685 19.60 20.29 11.05
N VAL A 686 18.52 19.90 10.38
CA VAL A 686 18.52 19.52 8.96
C VAL A 686 17.72 20.57 8.20
N SER A 687 18.35 21.29 7.27
CA SER A 687 17.74 22.43 6.59
C SER A 687 17.76 22.26 5.08
N LEU A 688 16.59 22.33 4.45
CA LEU A 688 16.42 22.38 3.01
C LEU A 688 16.25 23.86 2.61
N ARG A 689 17.03 24.34 1.63
CA ARG A 689 17.17 25.77 1.30
C ARG A 689 17.14 26.06 -0.20
N ALA A 690 16.65 27.24 -0.57
CA ALA A 690 16.64 27.75 -1.94
C ALA A 690 17.99 28.34 -2.40
N SER A 691 18.96 28.40 -1.49
CA SER A 691 20.30 28.91 -1.72
C SER A 691 21.34 28.03 -1.07
N ASP A 692 22.52 27.98 -1.68
CA ASP A 692 23.73 27.42 -1.09
C ASP A 692 24.78 28.53 -0.83
N ASP A 693 26.02 28.13 -0.54
CA ASP A 693 27.12 29.06 -0.23
C ASP A 693 27.47 30.00 -1.41
N ASP A 694 27.08 29.67 -2.64
CA ASP A 694 27.27 30.48 -3.84
C ASP A 694 26.08 31.43 -4.11
N GLY A 695 24.98 31.31 -3.37
CA GLY A 695 23.78 32.15 -3.46
C GLY A 695 22.54 31.37 -3.91
N GLU A 696 21.60 32.07 -4.55
CA GLU A 696 20.36 31.47 -5.07
C GLU A 696 20.68 30.37 -6.09
N LEU A 697 20.01 29.23 -5.98
CA LEU A 697 20.20 28.10 -6.88
C LEU A 697 19.74 28.46 -8.31
N ASP A 698 20.59 28.21 -9.31
CA ASP A 698 20.28 28.38 -10.74
C ASP A 698 19.47 27.19 -11.31
N VAL A 699 18.52 26.67 -10.53
CA VAL A 699 17.62 25.57 -10.89
C VAL A 699 16.23 25.84 -10.31
N TYR A 700 15.23 25.07 -10.73
CA TYR A 700 13.93 25.11 -10.06
C TYR A 700 14.10 24.61 -8.62
N TYR A 701 13.70 25.43 -7.64
CA TYR A 701 13.81 25.10 -6.21
C TYR A 701 12.49 25.29 -5.44
N ASP A 702 11.41 25.69 -6.14
CA ASP A 702 10.07 25.85 -5.57
C ASP A 702 9.41 24.46 -5.41
N ILE A 703 9.96 23.71 -4.47
CA ILE A 703 9.61 22.34 -4.11
C ILE A 703 8.81 22.39 -2.82
N THR A 704 7.63 21.78 -2.82
CA THR A 704 6.83 21.60 -1.61
C THR A 704 7.36 20.43 -0.79
N LEU A 705 7.22 20.51 0.53
CA LEU A 705 7.70 19.53 1.49
C LEU A 705 6.53 19.10 2.37
N ASP A 706 6.34 17.79 2.50
CA ASP A 706 5.31 17.19 3.36
C ASP A 706 5.94 16.74 4.68
N ARG A 707 6.86 15.77 4.59
CA ARG A 707 7.49 15.10 5.72
C ARG A 707 8.94 14.76 5.41
N LEU A 708 9.78 14.78 6.45
CA LEU A 708 11.13 14.25 6.44
C LEU A 708 11.17 12.97 7.29
N ASP A 709 11.43 11.84 6.65
CA ASP A 709 11.74 10.58 7.29
C ASP A 709 13.26 10.44 7.44
N VAL A 710 13.72 10.06 8.63
CA VAL A 710 15.14 9.78 8.92
C VAL A 710 15.23 8.35 9.41
N SER A 711 15.91 7.49 8.66
CA SER A 711 16.04 6.07 9.02
C SER A 711 17.46 5.57 8.83
N VAL A 712 17.84 4.48 9.49
CA VAL A 712 19.02 3.72 9.07
C VAL A 712 18.76 3.17 7.65
N PRO A 713 19.76 3.13 6.75
CA PRO A 713 19.58 2.57 5.43
C PRO A 713 19.05 1.13 5.49
N GLU A 714 18.24 0.76 4.51
CA GLU A 714 17.73 -0.61 4.41
C GLU A 714 18.91 -1.60 4.33
N PRO A 715 18.80 -2.75 5.01
CA PRO A 715 19.86 -3.75 4.99
C PRO A 715 20.04 -4.31 3.58
N ASP A 716 21.27 -4.65 3.23
CA ASP A 716 21.59 -5.32 1.95
C ASP A 716 20.88 -6.67 1.80
N THR A 717 20.31 -7.23 2.87
CA THR A 717 19.57 -8.51 2.86
C THR A 717 18.12 -8.31 3.29
N LEU A 718 17.17 -8.65 2.40
CA LEU A 718 15.74 -8.72 2.73
C LEU A 718 15.29 -10.19 2.71
N ARG A 719 14.34 -10.55 3.59
CA ARG A 719 13.85 -11.92 3.76
C ARG A 719 12.36 -12.00 3.56
N TYR A 720 11.94 -13.01 2.81
CA TYR A 720 10.55 -13.26 2.42
C TYR A 720 10.17 -14.68 2.86
N PRO A 721 9.56 -14.83 4.04
CA PRO A 721 9.13 -16.13 4.55
C PRO A 721 8.05 -16.73 3.66
N LEU A 722 8.19 -18.01 3.30
CA LEU A 722 7.29 -18.62 2.33
C LEU A 722 5.86 -18.81 2.88
N TRP A 723 5.68 -18.82 4.20
CA TRP A 723 4.33 -18.89 4.81
C TRP A 723 3.48 -17.63 4.53
N GLN A 724 4.11 -16.49 4.22
CA GLN A 724 3.43 -15.27 3.78
C GLN A 724 3.12 -15.24 2.28
N ALA A 725 3.58 -16.22 1.51
CA ALA A 725 3.29 -16.30 0.08
C ALA A 725 1.80 -16.59 -0.18
N ARG A 726 1.35 -16.18 -1.37
CA ARG A 726 0.10 -16.66 -1.94
C ARG A 726 0.35 -18.08 -2.46
N ILE A 727 -0.29 -19.07 -1.84
CA ILE A 727 -0.05 -20.49 -2.14
C ILE A 727 -1.31 -21.10 -2.75
N SER A 728 -1.15 -21.79 -3.88
CA SER A 728 -2.21 -22.57 -4.52
C SER A 728 -1.81 -24.06 -4.60
N GLY A 729 -2.81 -24.93 -4.68
CA GLY A 729 -2.60 -26.39 -4.61
C GLY A 729 -2.48 -26.92 -3.17
N ASP A 730 -2.05 -28.17 -3.03
CA ASP A 730 -1.92 -28.84 -1.74
C ASP A 730 -0.60 -28.43 -1.05
N PHE A 731 -0.66 -27.99 0.20
CA PHE A 731 0.53 -27.61 0.98
C PHE A 731 0.35 -27.84 2.48
N SER A 732 1.43 -27.70 3.25
CA SER A 732 1.38 -27.64 4.71
C SER A 732 2.47 -26.74 5.30
N VAL A 733 2.22 -26.15 6.46
CA VAL A 733 3.16 -25.27 7.19
C VAL A 733 3.61 -25.95 8.49
N ASP A 734 4.92 -26.02 8.75
CA ASP A 734 5.45 -26.49 10.04
C ASP A 734 5.60 -25.31 11.03
N ASN A 735 4.52 -24.99 11.74
CA ASN A 735 4.50 -23.93 12.75
C ASN A 735 5.31 -24.23 14.01
N SER A 736 5.86 -25.45 14.17
CA SER A 736 6.70 -25.77 15.33
C SER A 736 8.08 -25.12 15.26
N ARG A 737 8.47 -24.60 14.09
CA ARG A 737 9.78 -24.00 13.81
C ARG A 737 9.65 -22.50 13.58
N SER A 738 10.66 -21.74 13.99
CA SER A 738 10.69 -20.27 13.84
C SER A 738 10.57 -19.83 12.37
N ALA A 739 11.27 -20.51 11.46
CA ALA A 739 11.24 -20.21 10.02
C ALA A 739 9.94 -20.67 9.31
N ARG A 740 9.08 -21.43 9.99
CA ARG A 740 7.77 -21.92 9.49
C ARG A 740 7.83 -22.47 8.06
N PRO A 741 8.63 -23.52 7.80
CA PRO A 741 8.79 -24.02 6.45
C PRO A 741 7.49 -24.55 5.86
N VAL A 742 7.32 -24.30 4.57
CA VAL A 742 6.17 -24.73 3.77
C VAL A 742 6.57 -25.94 2.95
N THR A 743 5.76 -27.00 3.02
CA THR A 743 5.84 -28.15 2.11
C THR A 743 4.87 -27.92 0.96
N LEU A 744 5.40 -27.81 -0.26
CA LEU A 744 4.64 -27.75 -1.50
C LEU A 744 4.50 -29.16 -2.06
N GLU A 745 3.27 -29.66 -2.17
CA GLU A 745 2.98 -30.94 -2.83
C GLU A 745 3.11 -30.80 -4.36
N PRO A 746 3.18 -31.91 -5.12
CA PRO A 746 3.21 -31.86 -6.58
C PRO A 746 2.09 -30.99 -7.19
N GLY A 747 2.48 -30.01 -8.00
CA GLY A 747 1.58 -29.04 -8.64
C GLY A 747 1.21 -27.83 -7.78
N ALA A 748 1.67 -27.75 -6.53
CA ALA A 748 1.48 -26.56 -5.71
C ALA A 748 2.45 -25.44 -6.11
N THR A 749 1.96 -24.21 -5.99
CA THR A 749 2.67 -22.99 -6.38
C THR A 749 2.69 -22.01 -5.22
N ALA A 750 3.80 -21.30 -5.04
CA ALA A 750 3.94 -20.20 -4.08
C ALA A 750 4.44 -18.94 -4.79
N GLN A 751 3.66 -17.85 -4.69
CA GLN A 751 3.95 -16.56 -5.31
C GLN A 751 4.38 -15.55 -4.23
N LEU A 752 5.51 -14.89 -4.47
CA LEU A 752 6.13 -13.86 -3.63
C LEU A 752 6.29 -12.56 -4.42
N PHE A 753 6.23 -11.43 -3.71
CA PHE A 753 6.44 -10.10 -4.27
C PHE A 753 7.59 -9.44 -3.52
N LEU A 754 8.73 -9.30 -4.18
CA LEU A 754 9.99 -8.85 -3.60
C LEU A 754 10.19 -7.36 -3.84
N GLY A 755 10.54 -6.64 -2.79
CA GLY A 755 10.99 -5.25 -2.89
C GLY A 755 12.47 -5.18 -3.25
N ALA A 756 12.83 -4.36 -4.23
CA ALA A 756 14.21 -4.03 -4.55
C ALA A 756 14.39 -2.50 -4.47
N PRO A 757 15.22 -1.97 -3.56
CA PRO A 757 15.37 -0.51 -3.37
C PRO A 757 16.07 0.18 -4.54
N ALA A 758 16.81 -0.58 -5.34
CA ALA A 758 17.52 -0.10 -6.51
C ALA A 758 17.61 -1.18 -7.59
N ASP A 759 17.71 -0.72 -8.83
CA ASP A 759 18.10 -1.56 -9.97
C ASP A 759 19.47 -2.22 -9.73
N GLY A 760 19.60 -3.48 -10.14
CA GLY A 760 20.89 -4.17 -10.22
C GLY A 760 20.82 -5.65 -9.87
N TYR A 761 21.98 -6.26 -9.66
CA TYR A 761 22.05 -7.68 -9.33
C TYR A 761 21.83 -7.96 -7.84
N TYR A 762 21.04 -9.00 -7.58
CA TYR A 762 20.81 -9.54 -6.25
C TYR A 762 21.03 -11.05 -6.29
N ASP A 763 21.61 -11.58 -5.23
CA ASP A 763 21.62 -13.01 -4.97
C ASP A 763 20.26 -13.41 -4.40
N LEU A 764 19.52 -14.22 -5.16
CA LEU A 764 18.30 -14.88 -4.71
C LEU A 764 18.69 -16.16 -3.97
N VAL A 765 18.61 -16.14 -2.64
CA VAL A 765 19.04 -17.24 -1.77
C VAL A 765 17.82 -17.98 -1.23
N ARG A 766 17.73 -19.28 -1.53
CA ARG A 766 16.69 -20.17 -0.98
C ARG A 766 17.29 -21.41 -0.36
N THR A 767 16.66 -21.90 0.70
CA THR A 767 16.94 -23.23 1.24
C THR A 767 15.78 -24.15 0.95
N GLY A 768 16.04 -25.25 0.26
CA GLY A 768 15.05 -26.25 -0.12
C GLY A 768 15.43 -27.64 0.37
N SER A 769 14.46 -28.49 0.68
CA SER A 769 14.72 -29.92 0.93
C SER A 769 13.61 -30.81 0.41
N ALA A 770 13.98 -32.02 0.02
CA ALA A 770 13.05 -33.05 -0.40
C ALA A 770 13.57 -34.44 0.01
N PRO A 771 12.68 -35.42 0.27
CA PRO A 771 13.07 -36.78 0.66
C PRO A 771 13.81 -37.52 -0.46
N GLU A 772 13.45 -37.25 -1.71
CA GLU A 772 14.15 -37.62 -2.93
C GLU A 772 14.44 -36.34 -3.73
N ALA A 773 15.19 -36.41 -4.83
CA ALA A 773 15.40 -35.22 -5.66
C ALA A 773 14.03 -34.67 -6.14
N GLY A 774 13.80 -33.38 -5.90
CA GLY A 774 12.61 -32.66 -6.34
C GLY A 774 12.87 -31.82 -7.59
N GLU A 775 11.80 -31.35 -8.22
CA GLU A 775 11.84 -30.42 -9.35
C GLU A 775 10.97 -29.22 -8.97
N LEU A 776 11.57 -28.03 -8.99
CA LEU A 776 10.92 -26.76 -8.71
C LEU A 776 11.20 -25.84 -9.91
N THR A 777 10.19 -25.21 -10.47
CA THR A 777 10.38 -24.10 -11.41
C THR A 777 10.48 -22.80 -10.61
N VAL A 778 11.39 -21.90 -11.01
CA VAL A 778 11.57 -20.58 -10.39
C VAL A 778 11.46 -19.53 -11.48
N GLU A 779 10.40 -18.74 -11.42
CA GLU A 779 10.14 -17.68 -12.39
C GLU A 779 10.27 -16.31 -11.73
N LEU A 780 10.97 -15.39 -12.40
CA LEU A 780 11.12 -13.98 -12.02
C LEU A 780 10.41 -13.11 -13.04
N SER A 781 9.36 -12.43 -12.62
CA SER A 781 8.50 -11.61 -13.49
C SER A 781 8.10 -12.40 -14.76
N ASN A 782 7.57 -13.61 -14.55
CA ASN A 782 7.15 -14.56 -15.60
C ASN A 782 8.27 -15.09 -16.51
N ARG A 783 9.55 -14.94 -16.15
CA ARG A 783 10.70 -15.53 -16.85
C ARG A 783 11.37 -16.64 -16.05
N ASP A 784 11.48 -17.83 -16.66
CA ASP A 784 12.14 -18.99 -16.05
C ASP A 784 13.64 -18.73 -15.83
N LEU A 785 14.09 -18.83 -14.58
CA LEU A 785 15.50 -18.71 -14.20
C LEU A 785 16.32 -19.96 -14.50
N GLY A 786 15.68 -21.02 -14.99
CA GLY A 786 16.29 -22.27 -15.42
C GLY A 786 16.36 -23.34 -14.33
N ALA A 787 16.65 -24.57 -14.76
CA ALA A 787 16.58 -25.77 -13.91
C ALA A 787 17.50 -25.73 -12.68
N GLU A 788 18.67 -25.07 -12.78
CA GLU A 788 19.62 -24.97 -11.65
C GLU A 788 19.07 -24.07 -10.53
N ALA A 789 18.41 -22.95 -10.88
CA ALA A 789 17.71 -22.10 -9.93
C ALA A 789 16.60 -22.86 -9.19
N GLY A 790 16.06 -23.91 -9.83
CA GLY A 790 15.07 -24.86 -9.35
C GLY A 790 15.59 -26.11 -8.62
N ALA A 791 16.91 -26.30 -8.50
CA ALA A 791 17.46 -27.54 -7.96
C ALA A 791 17.03 -27.84 -6.50
N VAL A 792 16.52 -29.05 -6.24
CA VAL A 792 16.25 -29.55 -4.88
C VAL A 792 16.82 -30.97 -4.73
N PRO A 793 18.12 -31.11 -4.43
CA PRO A 793 18.74 -32.42 -4.20
C PRO A 793 18.11 -33.16 -3.01
N ALA A 794 18.21 -34.49 -3.01
CA ALA A 794 17.75 -35.31 -1.88
C ALA A 794 18.49 -34.92 -0.59
N GLY A 795 17.76 -34.65 0.49
CA GLY A 795 18.32 -34.12 1.74
C GLY A 795 18.49 -32.59 1.77
N GLY A 796 18.31 -31.93 0.63
CA GLY A 796 18.22 -30.48 0.47
C GLY A 796 19.52 -29.76 0.17
N ALA A 797 19.39 -28.48 -0.16
CA ALA A 797 20.47 -27.59 -0.54
C ALA A 797 20.11 -26.13 -0.25
N THR A 798 21.15 -25.31 -0.13
CA THR A 798 21.05 -23.86 -0.35
C THR A 798 21.34 -23.58 -1.81
N VAL A 799 20.45 -22.86 -2.47
CA VAL A 799 20.58 -22.42 -3.86
C VAL A 799 20.69 -20.91 -3.87
N THR A 800 21.68 -20.40 -4.58
CA THR A 800 21.91 -18.97 -4.78
C THR A 800 21.96 -18.70 -6.28
N THR A 801 20.99 -17.95 -6.79
CA THR A 801 20.95 -17.49 -8.18
C THR A 801 21.16 -15.99 -8.21
N THR A 802 22.23 -15.52 -8.85
CA THR A 802 22.45 -14.08 -9.02
C THR A 802 21.63 -13.61 -10.21
N ALA A 803 20.61 -12.78 -9.95
CA ALA A 803 19.65 -12.30 -10.94
C ALA A 803 19.52 -10.77 -10.88
N TYR A 804 19.19 -10.14 -12.00
CA TYR A 804 18.91 -8.71 -12.05
C TYR A 804 17.48 -8.46 -11.55
N LEU A 805 17.33 -7.64 -10.50
CA LEU A 805 16.05 -7.12 -10.06
C LEU A 805 15.93 -5.65 -10.44
N HIS A 806 14.75 -5.24 -10.87
CA HIS A 806 14.49 -3.82 -11.10
C HIS A 806 14.06 -3.15 -9.79
N ARG A 807 14.30 -1.84 -9.66
CA ARG A 807 13.76 -1.05 -8.54
C ARG A 807 12.23 -1.22 -8.46
N GLY A 808 11.71 -1.37 -7.25
CA GLY A 808 10.30 -1.62 -6.98
C GLY A 808 9.97 -3.09 -6.75
N VAL A 809 8.80 -3.54 -7.23
CA VAL A 809 8.23 -4.85 -6.91
C VAL A 809 8.57 -5.86 -8.01
N ASN A 810 9.19 -6.98 -7.62
CA ASN A 810 9.54 -8.08 -8.52
C ASN A 810 8.78 -9.35 -8.10
N GLN A 811 8.03 -9.97 -9.00
CA GLN A 811 7.33 -11.23 -8.71
C GLN A 811 8.29 -12.43 -8.78
N ILE A 812 8.23 -13.31 -7.78
CA ILE A 812 8.82 -14.66 -7.85
C ILE A 812 7.72 -15.70 -7.71
N GLU A 813 7.68 -16.65 -8.66
CA GLU A 813 6.82 -17.83 -8.56
C GLU A 813 7.66 -19.11 -8.39
N LEU A 814 7.30 -19.92 -7.40
CA LEU A 814 7.89 -21.23 -7.13
C LEU A 814 6.83 -22.30 -7.37
N THR A 815 7.01 -23.13 -8.41
CA THR A 815 6.05 -24.19 -8.76
C THR A 815 6.68 -25.57 -8.64
N ASN A 816 6.12 -26.46 -7.80
CA ASN A 816 6.58 -27.84 -7.70
C ASN A 816 6.09 -28.64 -8.91
N THR A 817 6.89 -28.69 -9.96
CA THR A 817 6.59 -29.44 -11.20
C THR A 817 6.94 -30.93 -11.09
N GLY A 818 7.63 -31.32 -10.03
CA GLY A 818 8.06 -32.69 -9.76
C GLY A 818 6.96 -33.59 -9.17
N SER A 819 7.37 -34.81 -8.80
CA SER A 819 6.49 -35.80 -8.16
C SER A 819 6.75 -35.98 -6.66
N THR A 820 7.71 -35.24 -6.12
CA THR A 820 8.15 -35.33 -4.72
C THR A 820 7.80 -34.02 -4.01
N PRO A 821 7.29 -34.06 -2.76
CA PRO A 821 7.05 -32.84 -1.99
C PRO A 821 8.35 -32.07 -1.74
N VAL A 822 8.29 -30.75 -1.91
CA VAL A 822 9.44 -29.84 -1.74
C VAL A 822 9.17 -28.92 -0.55
N VAL A 823 10.11 -28.87 0.38
CA VAL A 823 10.05 -28.00 1.56
C VAL A 823 10.92 -26.78 1.32
N VAL A 824 10.35 -25.57 1.47
CA VAL A 824 11.06 -24.29 1.38
C VAL A 824 10.67 -23.43 2.58
N SER A 825 11.65 -22.74 3.18
CA SER A 825 11.40 -21.90 4.36
C SER A 825 11.22 -20.43 4.00
N GLU A 826 12.18 -19.89 3.27
CA GLU A 826 12.26 -18.49 2.90
C GLU A 826 12.99 -18.34 1.57
N LEU A 827 12.77 -17.19 0.94
CA LEU A 827 13.63 -16.62 -0.08
C LEU A 827 14.23 -15.34 0.50
N ALA A 828 15.53 -15.14 0.32
CA ALA A 828 16.21 -13.90 0.69
C ALA A 828 16.81 -13.25 -0.57
N THR A 829 16.78 -11.93 -0.62
CA THR A 829 17.55 -11.14 -1.59
C THR A 829 18.79 -10.59 -0.90
N VAL A 830 19.95 -10.64 -1.55
CA VAL A 830 21.18 -10.01 -1.06
C VAL A 830 21.74 -9.12 -2.17
N ARG A 831 21.91 -7.81 -1.94
CA ARG A 831 22.44 -6.90 -2.96
C ARG A 831 23.86 -7.30 -3.36
N ASN A 832 24.06 -7.60 -4.64
CA ASN A 832 25.35 -8.02 -5.20
C ASN A 832 25.91 -6.94 -6.14
N ARG A 833 26.61 -5.95 -5.57
CA ARG A 833 27.16 -4.81 -6.32
C ARG A 833 28.31 -5.20 -7.24
N ASP A 834 29.07 -6.24 -6.90
CA ASP A 834 30.18 -6.72 -7.74
C ASP A 834 29.65 -7.30 -9.07
N ALA A 835 28.47 -7.94 -9.05
CA ALA A 835 27.83 -8.48 -10.24
C ALA A 835 27.31 -7.40 -11.21
N ASP A 836 27.15 -6.15 -10.76
CA ASP A 836 26.78 -5.02 -11.64
C ASP A 836 27.84 -4.72 -12.71
N GLU A 837 29.08 -5.20 -12.54
CA GLU A 837 30.11 -5.11 -13.59
C GLU A 837 29.71 -5.82 -14.89
N ALA A 838 28.73 -6.73 -14.85
CA ALA A 838 28.20 -7.39 -16.03
C ALA A 838 27.22 -6.52 -16.84
N THR A 839 26.72 -5.42 -16.28
CA THR A 839 25.85 -4.47 -16.98
C THR A 839 26.67 -3.63 -17.95
N VAL A 840 26.27 -3.61 -19.22
CA VAL A 840 26.87 -2.75 -20.23
C VAL A 840 25.99 -1.53 -20.44
N ARG A 841 26.45 -0.35 -20.02
CA ARG A 841 25.78 0.94 -20.23
C ARG A 841 26.44 1.74 -21.36
N THR A 842 25.65 2.45 -22.15
CA THR A 842 26.11 3.36 -23.22
C THR A 842 25.24 4.62 -23.24
N GLU A 843 25.86 5.78 -23.45
CA GLU A 843 25.13 7.04 -23.67
C GLU A 843 24.42 7.00 -25.03
N ALA A 844 23.18 7.48 -25.11
CA ALA A 844 22.39 7.36 -26.33
C ALA A 844 23.00 8.19 -27.48
N GLU A 845 23.61 9.34 -27.18
CA GLU A 845 24.22 10.24 -28.17
C GLU A 845 25.44 9.63 -28.87
N ASP A 846 26.08 8.63 -28.24
CA ASP A 846 27.21 7.87 -28.77
C ASP A 846 26.78 6.80 -29.79
N LEU A 847 25.48 6.48 -29.84
CA LEU A 847 24.95 5.52 -30.81
C LEU A 847 24.89 6.11 -32.22
N SER A 848 24.93 5.20 -33.20
CA SER A 848 24.68 5.57 -34.58
C SER A 848 23.22 5.96 -34.77
N ARG A 849 22.96 6.99 -35.57
CA ARG A 849 21.65 7.60 -35.71
C ARG A 849 21.31 7.82 -37.17
N ASP A 850 20.05 7.59 -37.52
CA ASP A 850 19.47 7.96 -38.81
C ASP A 850 18.19 8.75 -38.54
N GLY A 851 18.10 9.99 -39.01
CA GLY A 851 16.92 10.85 -38.81
C GLY A 851 16.69 11.41 -37.39
N SER A 852 17.21 10.79 -36.33
CA SER A 852 17.13 11.27 -34.93
C SER A 852 18.14 12.37 -34.60
N SER A 853 17.92 13.13 -33.52
CA SER A 853 18.71 14.32 -33.15
C SER A 853 19.30 14.26 -31.74
N ILE A 854 20.37 15.03 -31.48
CA ILE A 854 20.87 15.24 -30.11
C ILE A 854 20.27 16.53 -29.57
N GLY A 855 19.67 16.43 -28.38
CA GLY A 855 19.29 17.55 -27.53
C GLY A 855 20.30 17.75 -26.39
N GLY A 856 20.25 18.92 -25.74
CA GLY A 856 21.05 19.21 -24.56
C GLY A 856 20.17 19.40 -23.33
N SER A 857 20.53 18.78 -22.21
CA SER A 857 19.85 18.88 -20.92
C SER A 857 20.86 18.86 -19.80
N ARG A 858 20.65 19.63 -18.73
CA ARG A 858 21.50 19.50 -17.53
C ARG A 858 21.17 18.28 -16.66
N TRP A 859 20.04 17.64 -16.94
CA TRP A 859 19.53 16.49 -16.20
C TRP A 859 19.87 15.17 -16.87
N ALA A 860 20.31 15.20 -18.14
CA ALA A 860 20.86 14.05 -18.85
C ALA A 860 22.30 13.77 -18.40
N SER A 861 22.72 12.50 -18.36
CA SER A 861 24.14 12.17 -18.22
C SER A 861 24.95 12.76 -19.37
N GLY A 862 26.17 13.23 -19.08
CA GLY A 862 27.00 13.90 -20.08
C GLY A 862 26.49 15.28 -20.57
N GLY A 863 25.24 15.62 -20.30
CA GLY A 863 24.59 16.88 -20.71
C GLY A 863 23.83 16.81 -22.04
N GLU A 864 23.74 15.63 -22.66
CA GLU A 864 23.15 15.40 -23.98
C GLU A 864 22.18 14.22 -23.94
N PHE A 865 21.21 14.18 -24.86
CA PHE A 865 20.27 13.05 -25.00
C PHE A 865 19.87 12.90 -26.47
N VAL A 866 19.28 11.77 -26.85
CA VAL A 866 18.71 11.54 -28.18
C VAL A 866 17.20 11.79 -28.18
N GLY A 867 16.75 12.66 -29.06
CA GLY A 867 15.35 12.94 -29.34
C GLY A 867 14.99 12.65 -30.79
N ASP A 868 13.76 13.00 -31.18
CA ASP A 868 13.20 12.74 -32.52
C ASP A 868 13.32 11.26 -32.94
N LEU A 869 13.18 10.33 -31.98
CA LEU A 869 13.08 8.89 -32.22
C LEU A 869 11.66 8.51 -32.62
N GLY A 870 11.53 7.60 -33.59
CA GLY A 870 10.25 7.26 -34.21
C GLY A 870 9.97 8.03 -35.50
N GLU A 871 8.84 7.73 -36.14
CA GLU A 871 8.44 8.20 -37.48
C GLU A 871 9.49 7.90 -38.56
N ASN A 872 10.54 8.71 -38.65
CA ASN A 872 11.66 8.55 -39.59
C ASN A 872 13.03 8.59 -38.90
N GLY A 873 13.06 8.62 -37.56
CA GLY A 873 14.26 8.67 -36.75
C GLY A 873 14.50 7.36 -35.99
N SER A 874 15.73 6.89 -35.96
CA SER A 874 16.15 5.72 -35.19
C SER A 874 17.55 5.93 -34.60
N MET A 875 17.89 5.06 -33.64
CA MET A 875 19.26 4.87 -33.19
C MET A 875 19.62 3.39 -33.22
N THR A 876 20.86 3.08 -33.57
CA THR A 876 21.36 1.71 -33.66
C THR A 876 22.58 1.53 -32.77
N TRP A 877 22.47 0.57 -31.86
CA TRP A 877 23.53 0.11 -30.99
C TRP A 877 24.20 -1.12 -31.59
N GLU A 878 25.43 -0.92 -32.08
CA GLU A 878 26.30 -2.03 -32.43
C GLU A 878 26.58 -2.84 -31.16
N ARG A 879 26.33 -4.16 -31.23
CA ARG A 879 26.32 -5.00 -30.04
C ARG A 879 27.64 -4.89 -29.26
N PRO A 880 27.59 -4.53 -27.97
CA PRO A 880 28.80 -4.48 -27.15
C PRO A 880 29.50 -5.83 -27.04
N ALA A 881 30.82 -5.80 -26.86
CA ALA A 881 31.59 -7.03 -26.65
C ALA A 881 31.13 -7.76 -25.38
N GLY A 882 30.91 -9.08 -25.47
CA GLY A 882 30.47 -9.90 -24.34
C GLY A 882 28.95 -10.07 -24.25
N VAL A 883 28.17 -9.30 -25.01
CA VAL A 883 26.72 -9.49 -25.15
C VAL A 883 26.49 -10.50 -26.28
N GLY A 884 25.93 -11.67 -25.96
CA GLY A 884 25.56 -12.73 -26.91
C GLY A 884 24.06 -13.02 -26.88
N ALA A 885 23.63 -14.12 -27.50
CA ALA A 885 22.26 -14.61 -27.36
C ALA A 885 21.94 -14.94 -25.88
N GLY A 886 20.69 -14.71 -25.46
CA GLY A 886 20.22 -14.96 -24.10
C GLY A 886 19.15 -13.97 -23.66
N ASP A 887 18.72 -14.09 -22.41
CA ASP A 887 17.75 -13.18 -21.80
C ASP A 887 18.44 -12.03 -21.08
N TYR A 888 17.96 -10.83 -21.31
CA TYR A 888 18.49 -9.59 -20.79
C TYR A 888 17.38 -8.73 -20.19
N VAL A 889 17.82 -7.82 -19.33
CA VAL A 889 17.07 -6.64 -18.92
C VAL A 889 17.65 -5.45 -19.69
N LEU A 890 16.82 -4.82 -20.51
CA LEU A 890 17.10 -3.55 -21.16
C LEU A 890 16.63 -2.43 -20.22
N ASN A 891 17.54 -1.59 -19.72
CA ASN A 891 17.18 -0.42 -18.93
C ASN A 891 17.40 0.85 -19.76
N VAL A 892 16.39 1.70 -19.85
CA VAL A 892 16.41 2.94 -20.65
C VAL A 892 16.07 4.12 -19.78
N ALA A 893 16.97 5.10 -19.73
CA ALA A 893 16.67 6.40 -19.13
C ALA A 893 15.96 7.29 -20.14
N TYR A 894 14.70 7.61 -19.88
CA TYR A 894 13.83 8.29 -20.82
C TYR A 894 13.12 9.50 -20.21
N ALA A 895 12.76 10.45 -21.07
CA ALA A 895 11.88 11.56 -20.73
C ALA A 895 10.76 11.67 -21.77
N GLN A 896 9.50 11.70 -21.32
CA GLN A 896 8.41 12.15 -22.17
C GLN A 896 7.24 12.76 -21.37
N ASN A 897 6.58 13.74 -21.99
CA ASN A 897 5.46 14.46 -21.41
C ASN A 897 4.35 14.64 -22.45
N GLU A 898 4.05 13.57 -23.19
CA GLU A 898 2.94 13.62 -24.13
C GLU A 898 1.61 13.54 -23.38
N VAL A 899 0.70 14.45 -23.74
CA VAL A 899 -0.66 14.54 -23.19
C VAL A 899 -1.64 14.83 -24.33
N ASN A 900 -2.87 14.32 -24.24
CA ASN A 900 -3.94 14.60 -25.20
C ASN A 900 -4.72 15.88 -24.81
N THR A 901 -5.81 16.19 -25.53
CA THR A 901 -6.74 17.28 -25.19
C THR A 901 -7.39 17.00 -23.84
N GLY A 902 -6.83 17.58 -22.78
CA GLY A 902 -7.14 17.21 -21.40
C GLY A 902 -8.62 17.22 -21.01
N HIS A 903 -8.96 16.26 -20.16
CA HIS A 903 -10.19 16.18 -19.37
C HIS A 903 -10.28 17.27 -18.28
N PRO A 904 -11.48 17.62 -17.76
CA PRO A 904 -11.63 18.71 -16.80
C PRO A 904 -10.97 18.49 -15.44
N TYR A 905 -10.76 17.24 -15.03
CA TYR A 905 -10.27 16.90 -13.69
C TYR A 905 -9.12 15.89 -13.69
N ASN A 906 -9.09 14.88 -14.56
CA ASN A 906 -7.94 13.98 -14.72
C ASN A 906 -7.03 14.46 -15.87
N THR A 907 -5.81 13.93 -15.94
CA THR A 907 -4.79 14.28 -16.94
C THR A 907 -4.70 13.17 -17.98
N ASP A 908 -4.96 13.50 -19.25
CA ASP A 908 -4.85 12.57 -20.37
C ASP A 908 -3.38 12.36 -20.77
N VAL A 909 -2.64 11.67 -19.92
CA VAL A 909 -1.27 11.27 -20.21
C VAL A 909 -1.23 10.21 -21.32
N VAL A 910 -0.16 10.19 -22.10
CA VAL A 910 0.04 9.20 -23.17
C VAL A 910 1.24 8.32 -22.82
N THR A 911 1.10 7.01 -23.03
CA THR A 911 2.24 6.08 -23.03
C THR A 911 2.93 6.14 -24.39
N ARG A 912 4.25 6.36 -24.41
CA ARG A 912 5.06 6.17 -25.61
C ARG A 912 5.69 4.79 -25.61
N PHE A 913 6.12 4.34 -26.78
CA PHE A 913 6.75 3.03 -26.94
C PHE A 913 8.07 3.15 -27.68
N ILE A 914 8.97 2.20 -27.44
CA ILE A 914 10.15 1.95 -28.28
C ILE A 914 10.05 0.52 -28.82
N ASP A 915 10.20 0.37 -30.13
CA ASP A 915 10.41 -0.90 -30.81
C ASP A 915 11.93 -1.16 -30.84
N THR A 916 12.37 -2.23 -30.18
CA THR A 916 13.76 -2.70 -30.17
C THR A 916 13.90 -3.89 -31.10
N THR A 917 14.51 -3.70 -32.26
CA THR A 917 14.71 -4.75 -33.27
C THR A 917 16.14 -5.28 -33.27
N GLU A 918 16.29 -6.60 -33.08
CA GLU A 918 17.57 -7.30 -33.25
C GLU A 918 17.83 -7.60 -34.73
N ALA A 919 19.00 -7.22 -35.24
CA ALA A 919 19.40 -7.53 -36.61
C ALA A 919 19.52 -9.06 -36.81
N GLY A 920 18.54 -9.64 -37.52
CA GLY A 920 18.46 -11.08 -37.75
C GLY A 920 17.68 -11.86 -36.68
N GLY A 921 17.11 -11.16 -35.70
CA GLY A 921 16.22 -11.70 -34.67
C GLY A 921 14.85 -11.01 -34.66
N ASP A 922 14.25 -10.91 -33.47
CA ASP A 922 12.90 -10.42 -33.26
C ASP A 922 12.86 -8.93 -32.87
N THR A 923 11.64 -8.37 -32.83
CA THR A 923 11.36 -7.03 -32.32
C THR A 923 10.57 -7.13 -31.02
N THR A 924 11.05 -6.45 -29.99
CA THR A 924 10.33 -6.28 -28.71
C THR A 924 9.84 -4.85 -28.59
N ARG A 925 8.57 -4.66 -28.21
CA ARG A 925 8.01 -3.35 -27.90
C ARG A 925 8.01 -3.12 -26.40
N SER A 926 8.47 -1.96 -25.96
CA SER A 926 8.52 -1.59 -24.53
C SER A 926 7.76 -0.28 -24.28
N PRO A 927 6.92 -0.22 -23.23
CA PRO A 927 6.16 0.98 -22.88
C PRO A 927 6.93 1.94 -21.97
N TYR A 928 6.65 3.24 -22.13
CA TYR A 928 7.24 4.34 -21.38
C TYR A 928 6.14 5.35 -21.01
N ARG A 929 5.63 5.21 -19.79
CA ARG A 929 4.57 6.03 -19.20
C ARG A 929 4.99 7.51 -19.08
N ASN A 930 4.03 8.45 -19.16
CA ASN A 930 4.22 9.87 -18.84
C ASN A 930 4.99 10.11 -17.53
N ASN A 931 6.14 10.81 -17.60
CA ASN A 931 6.95 11.21 -16.45
C ASN A 931 6.99 12.73 -16.23
N TYR A 932 5.97 13.41 -16.77
CA TYR A 932 5.62 14.82 -16.59
C TYR A 932 6.60 15.84 -17.17
N THR A 933 7.69 15.41 -17.81
CA THR A 933 8.70 16.32 -18.37
C THR A 933 9.37 15.77 -19.65
N TRP A 934 9.81 16.68 -20.51
CA TRP A 934 10.67 16.35 -21.67
C TRP A 934 12.17 16.42 -21.35
N ASP A 935 12.51 16.79 -20.11
CA ASP A 935 13.85 17.24 -19.69
C ASP A 935 14.30 16.56 -18.38
N GLY A 936 13.73 15.40 -18.04
CA GLY A 936 14.10 14.66 -16.82
C GLY A 936 13.88 13.16 -16.99
N PHE A 937 14.93 12.39 -16.69
CA PHE A 937 15.08 11.05 -17.22
C PHE A 937 14.86 9.98 -16.15
N TRP A 938 13.73 9.28 -16.23
CA TRP A 938 13.47 8.09 -15.42
C TRP A 938 14.10 6.87 -16.08
N ALA A 939 14.69 5.99 -15.28
CA ALA A 939 15.16 4.69 -15.76
C ALA A 939 14.02 3.67 -15.63
N VAL A 940 13.66 3.02 -16.74
CA VAL A 940 12.68 1.93 -16.74
C VAL A 940 13.28 0.71 -17.44
N THR A 941 13.07 -0.43 -16.80
CA THR A 941 13.52 -1.74 -17.29
C THR A 941 12.46 -2.40 -18.16
N SER A 942 12.90 -3.16 -19.14
CA SER A 942 12.07 -3.98 -20.01
C SER A 942 12.79 -5.28 -20.33
N ASP A 943 12.01 -6.31 -20.61
CA ASP A 943 12.53 -7.63 -20.92
C ASP A 943 12.98 -7.70 -22.38
N LEU A 944 14.12 -8.34 -22.63
CA LEU A 944 14.67 -8.49 -23.97
C LEU A 944 15.35 -9.85 -24.14
N THR A 945 14.85 -10.67 -25.07
CA THR A 945 15.50 -11.91 -25.48
C THR A 945 16.27 -11.68 -26.76
N LEU A 946 17.58 -11.93 -26.74
CA LEU A 946 18.46 -11.86 -27.90
C LEU A 946 18.68 -13.27 -28.47
N THR A 947 18.48 -13.43 -29.78
CA THR A 947 18.51 -14.74 -30.45
C THR A 947 19.75 -14.96 -31.30
N THR A 948 20.47 -13.90 -31.64
CA THR A 948 21.72 -13.94 -32.42
C THR A 948 22.92 -13.72 -31.50
N ASP A 949 24.13 -14.00 -31.98
CA ASP A 949 25.36 -13.76 -31.19
C ASP A 949 25.83 -12.30 -31.27
N ASP A 950 25.62 -11.62 -32.39
CA ASP A 950 26.24 -10.33 -32.70
C ASP A 950 25.32 -9.30 -33.39
N GLY A 951 24.02 -9.59 -33.54
CA GLY A 951 23.07 -8.68 -34.18
C GLY A 951 22.97 -7.33 -33.48
N ALA A 952 23.15 -6.23 -34.23
CA ALA A 952 22.95 -4.88 -33.72
C ALA A 952 21.48 -4.67 -33.30
N LEU A 953 21.27 -3.78 -32.32
CA LEU A 953 19.93 -3.43 -31.84
C LEU A 953 19.53 -2.06 -32.42
N THR A 954 18.38 -1.99 -33.08
CA THR A 954 17.82 -0.73 -33.57
C THR A 954 16.62 -0.36 -32.71
N PHE A 955 16.60 0.89 -32.24
CA PHE A 955 15.53 1.47 -31.44
C PHE A 955 14.80 2.50 -32.32
N ASP A 956 13.52 2.26 -32.57
CA ASP A 956 12.66 3.16 -33.33
C ASP A 956 11.20 3.10 -32.86
N ARG A 957 10.32 3.76 -33.62
CA ARG A 957 8.87 3.62 -33.51
C ARG A 957 8.23 3.95 -34.85
N SER A 958 7.85 2.96 -35.63
CA SER A 958 7.48 3.17 -37.04
C SER A 958 6.12 3.84 -37.30
N ASP A 959 5.22 3.89 -36.32
CA ASP A 959 3.86 4.43 -36.46
C ASP A 959 3.58 5.62 -35.50
N GLY A 960 4.62 6.15 -34.84
CA GLY A 960 4.50 7.19 -33.83
C GLY A 960 5.85 7.66 -33.29
N TRP A 961 5.83 8.51 -32.27
CA TRP A 961 7.05 9.02 -31.63
C TRP A 961 7.43 8.17 -30.40
N ALA A 962 8.73 7.93 -30.23
CA ALA A 962 9.33 7.37 -29.03
C ALA A 962 9.67 8.49 -28.01
N PRO A 963 9.96 8.16 -26.75
CA PRO A 963 10.45 9.14 -25.77
C PRO A 963 11.85 9.66 -26.12
N ASN A 964 12.28 10.74 -25.47
CA ASN A 964 13.69 11.13 -25.47
C ASN A 964 14.48 10.11 -24.64
N VAL A 965 15.69 9.75 -25.07
CA VAL A 965 16.53 8.76 -24.40
C VAL A 965 17.89 9.37 -24.06
N ASP A 966 18.28 9.30 -22.79
CA ASP A 966 19.56 9.76 -22.25
C ASP A 966 20.61 8.66 -22.37
N TRP A 967 20.38 7.53 -21.70
CA TRP A 967 21.26 6.36 -21.78
C TRP A 967 20.47 5.08 -21.79
N LEU A 968 21.15 3.99 -22.14
CA LEU A 968 20.59 2.65 -22.17
C LEU A 968 21.63 1.64 -21.71
N SER A 969 21.15 0.53 -21.12
CA SER A 969 22.02 -0.53 -20.64
C SER A 969 21.42 -1.92 -20.86
N LEU A 970 22.29 -2.90 -21.00
CA LEU A 970 21.95 -4.32 -21.10
C LEU A 970 22.60 -5.09 -19.96
N SER A 971 21.76 -5.83 -19.23
CA SER A 971 22.17 -6.70 -18.14
C SER A 971 21.66 -8.11 -18.42
N PRO A 972 22.51 -9.16 -18.49
CA PRO A 972 22.00 -10.53 -18.51
C PRO A 972 21.02 -10.78 -17.36
N LEU A 973 19.93 -11.50 -17.61
CA LEU A 973 18.91 -11.76 -16.57
C LEU A 973 19.53 -12.46 -15.35
N THR A 974 20.44 -13.41 -15.60
CA THR A 974 21.19 -14.14 -14.55
C THR A 974 22.68 -14.11 -14.83
N GLN A 975 23.50 -14.13 -13.77
CA GLN A 975 24.97 -14.26 -13.84
C GLN A 975 25.47 -15.66 -13.49
N GLY A 976 24.61 -16.50 -12.90
CA GLY A 976 24.92 -17.87 -12.56
C GLY A 976 24.13 -18.36 -11.35
N THR A 977 24.22 -19.67 -11.10
CA THR A 977 23.60 -20.33 -9.95
C THR A 977 24.59 -21.24 -9.24
N THR A 978 24.66 -21.11 -7.91
CA THR A 978 25.40 -22.03 -7.04
C THR A 978 24.42 -22.89 -6.25
N VAL A 979 24.69 -24.19 -6.19
CA VAL A 979 23.94 -25.17 -5.39
C VAL A 979 24.90 -25.82 -4.41
N ILE A 980 24.64 -25.68 -3.10
CA ILE A 980 25.42 -26.34 -2.05
C ILE A 980 24.51 -27.27 -1.28
N THR A 981 24.76 -28.58 -1.35
CA THR A 981 23.94 -29.56 -0.63
C THR A 981 24.14 -29.41 0.88
N HIS A 982 23.06 -29.59 1.61
CA HIS A 982 23.09 -29.60 3.06
C HIS A 982 24.12 -30.58 3.61
N PHE A 983 24.72 -30.24 4.76
CA PHE A 983 25.67 -31.15 5.41
C PHE A 983 25.03 -32.51 5.69
N ALA A 984 25.72 -33.58 5.28
CA ALA A 984 25.25 -34.94 5.49
C ALA A 984 25.03 -35.24 6.99
N GLN A 985 24.02 -36.07 7.26
CA GLN A 985 23.72 -36.56 8.61
C GLN A 985 24.99 -37.10 9.30
N PRO A 986 25.23 -36.79 10.59
CA PRO A 986 24.24 -36.37 11.60
C PRO A 986 24.11 -34.84 11.79
N VAL A 987 24.64 -34.02 10.88
CA VAL A 987 24.45 -32.56 10.94
C VAL A 987 23.01 -32.26 10.55
N LYS A 988 22.34 -31.42 11.34
CA LYS A 988 21.03 -30.88 10.98
C LYS A 988 21.23 -29.64 10.11
N SER A 989 20.47 -29.57 9.04
CA SER A 989 20.53 -28.52 8.03
C SER A 989 19.25 -27.69 7.96
N ASP A 990 18.33 -27.93 8.88
CA ASP A 990 17.03 -27.29 8.93
C ASP A 990 17.03 -26.05 9.82
N GLY A 991 18.18 -25.38 9.94
CA GLY A 991 18.43 -24.28 10.86
C GLY A 991 18.53 -24.70 12.34
N SER A 992 18.06 -25.89 12.71
CA SER A 992 18.07 -26.30 14.12
C SER A 992 19.46 -26.72 14.63
N MET A 993 19.69 -26.48 15.91
CA MET A 993 20.97 -26.74 16.54
C MET A 993 21.34 -28.24 16.54
N THR A 994 22.55 -28.56 16.06
CA THR A 994 23.16 -29.90 16.12
C THR A 994 23.95 -30.06 17.41
N THR A 995 23.49 -30.92 18.34
CA THR A 995 24.23 -31.17 19.59
C THR A 995 25.40 -32.13 19.38
N VAL A 996 26.62 -31.72 19.74
CA VAL A 996 27.86 -32.50 19.57
C VAL A 996 28.61 -32.60 20.89
N LYS A 997 29.20 -33.76 21.21
CA LYS A 997 29.91 -33.94 22.48
C LYS A 997 31.31 -33.30 22.43
N ALA A 998 31.69 -32.55 23.47
CA ALA A 998 33.02 -31.93 23.56
C ALA A 998 34.18 -32.89 23.23
N GLY A 999 35.10 -32.45 22.38
CA GLY A 999 36.27 -33.21 21.93
C GLY A 999 36.00 -34.32 20.90
N LYS A 1000 34.75 -34.52 20.46
CA LYS A 1000 34.41 -35.44 19.37
C LYS A 1000 34.65 -34.81 17.99
N THR A 1001 35.00 -35.66 17.03
CA THR A 1001 35.12 -35.27 15.63
C THR A 1001 33.79 -35.45 14.93
N VAL A 1002 33.37 -34.43 14.20
CA VAL A 1002 32.15 -34.35 13.40
C VAL A 1002 32.58 -34.17 11.94
N PRO A 1003 32.26 -35.12 11.04
CA PRO A 1003 32.54 -34.95 9.62
C PRO A 1003 31.49 -34.02 9.01
N LEU A 1004 31.91 -32.86 8.55
CA LEU A 1004 31.13 -31.94 7.73
C LEU A 1004 31.33 -32.36 6.28
N LYS A 1005 30.28 -32.86 5.63
CA LYS A 1005 30.34 -33.36 4.25
C LYS A 1005 29.23 -32.77 3.40
N PHE A 1006 29.56 -32.36 2.19
CA PHE A 1006 28.63 -31.68 1.28
C PHE A 1006 29.14 -31.72 -0.16
N GLU A 1007 28.27 -31.44 -1.10
CA GLU A 1007 28.52 -31.31 -2.53
C GLU A 1007 28.26 -29.86 -2.92
N ALA A 1008 28.94 -29.37 -3.95
CA ALA A 1008 28.79 -28.01 -4.44
C ALA A 1008 28.82 -28.01 -5.97
N PHE A 1009 27.94 -27.23 -6.57
CA PHE A 1009 27.80 -27.08 -8.02
C PHE A 1009 27.73 -25.61 -8.38
N ALA A 1010 28.35 -25.23 -9.50
CA ALA A 1010 28.23 -23.93 -10.12
C ALA A 1010 27.74 -24.14 -11.56
N ASP A 1011 26.58 -23.58 -11.89
CA ASP A 1011 25.91 -23.72 -13.19
C ASP A 1011 25.78 -25.19 -13.65
N GLY A 1012 25.35 -26.06 -12.72
CA GLY A 1012 25.21 -27.50 -12.95
C GLY A 1012 26.53 -28.29 -13.01
N VAL A 1013 27.68 -27.62 -12.88
CA VAL A 1013 29.00 -28.26 -12.89
C VAL A 1013 29.49 -28.47 -11.46
N GLU A 1014 29.82 -29.71 -11.11
CA GLU A 1014 30.36 -30.04 -9.79
C GLU A 1014 31.69 -29.32 -9.53
N VAL A 1015 31.76 -28.59 -8.43
CA VAL A 1015 32.98 -27.94 -7.93
C VAL A 1015 33.83 -29.02 -7.26
N THR A 1016 35.03 -29.25 -7.80
CA THR A 1016 35.93 -30.31 -7.30
C THR A 1016 37.24 -29.77 -6.73
N ASP A 1017 37.53 -28.49 -6.94
CA ASP A 1017 38.75 -27.82 -6.45
C ASP A 1017 38.53 -27.25 -5.04
N PRO A 1018 39.23 -27.76 -4.00
CA PRO A 1018 39.13 -27.20 -2.65
C PRO A 1018 39.59 -25.76 -2.52
N GLU A 1019 40.35 -25.19 -3.48
CA GLU A 1019 40.70 -23.76 -3.46
C GLU A 1019 39.50 -22.86 -3.78
N GLN A 1020 38.46 -23.41 -4.41
CA GLN A 1020 37.20 -22.71 -4.71
C GLN A 1020 36.16 -22.84 -3.60
N VAL A 1021 36.47 -23.51 -2.49
CA VAL A 1021 35.54 -23.68 -1.38
C VAL A 1021 36.21 -23.28 -0.08
N SER A 1022 35.56 -22.39 0.68
CA SER A 1022 35.99 -22.04 2.03
C SER A 1022 35.02 -22.62 3.06
N LEU A 1023 35.56 -22.90 4.25
CA LEU A 1023 34.77 -23.36 5.39
C LEU A 1023 35.26 -22.64 6.64
N THR A 1024 34.40 -21.82 7.24
CA THR A 1024 34.64 -21.13 8.50
C THR A 1024 33.85 -21.79 9.63
N ILE A 1025 34.38 -21.74 10.85
CA ILE A 1025 33.68 -22.19 12.05
C ILE A 1025 33.88 -21.15 13.14
N VAL A 1026 32.86 -20.37 13.42
CA VAL A 1026 32.90 -19.27 14.40
C VAL A 1026 32.09 -19.60 15.64
N GLU A 1027 32.53 -19.11 16.80
CA GLU A 1027 31.73 -19.21 18.03
C GLU A 1027 30.57 -18.21 17.94
N VAL A 1028 29.35 -18.69 18.22
CA VAL A 1028 28.14 -17.87 18.23
C VAL A 1028 27.45 -17.92 19.58
N ALA A 1029 26.75 -16.85 19.93
CA ALA A 1029 25.82 -16.82 21.04
C ALA A 1029 24.74 -17.90 20.83
N CYS A 1030 24.47 -18.71 21.85
CA CYS A 1030 23.57 -19.86 21.73
C CYS A 1030 22.09 -19.48 21.58
N ASP A 1031 21.75 -18.28 22.00
CA ASP A 1031 20.43 -17.68 22.03
C ASP A 1031 20.19 -16.76 20.82
N THR A 1032 21.17 -15.96 20.42
CA THR A 1032 21.02 -15.00 19.31
C THR A 1032 21.67 -15.44 18.00
N GLY A 1033 22.58 -16.42 18.01
CA GLY A 1033 23.38 -16.78 16.84
C GLY A 1033 24.44 -15.75 16.45
N GLU A 1034 24.55 -14.64 17.20
CA GLU A 1034 25.52 -13.58 16.95
C GLU A 1034 26.96 -14.09 17.10
N ILE A 1035 27.85 -13.64 16.21
CA ILE A 1035 29.26 -14.05 16.22
C ILE A 1035 29.96 -13.42 17.44
N VAL A 1036 30.43 -14.26 18.37
CA VAL A 1036 31.08 -13.83 19.63
C VAL A 1036 32.54 -14.26 19.75
N GLY A 1037 33.10 -14.87 18.71
CA GLY A 1037 34.50 -15.31 18.71
C GLY A 1037 35.10 -15.48 17.33
N ASP A 1038 36.42 -15.67 17.31
CA ASP A 1038 37.21 -15.81 16.08
C ASP A 1038 36.90 -17.13 15.33
N ASP A 1039 37.20 -17.17 14.03
CA ASP A 1039 37.20 -18.41 13.25
C ASP A 1039 38.23 -19.41 13.78
N ILE A 1040 37.75 -20.58 14.18
CA ILE A 1040 38.55 -21.67 14.76
C ILE A 1040 38.69 -22.86 13.80
N ALA A 1041 38.24 -22.74 12.54
CA ALA A 1041 38.32 -23.83 11.57
C ALA A 1041 39.77 -24.35 11.44
N ALA A 1042 40.78 -23.47 11.30
CA ALA A 1042 42.16 -23.94 11.17
C ALA A 1042 42.76 -24.57 12.45
N SER A 1043 42.28 -24.18 13.64
CA SER A 1043 42.90 -24.56 14.93
C SER A 1043 42.25 -25.77 15.62
N SER A 1044 41.04 -26.14 15.19
CA SER A 1044 40.23 -27.22 15.78
C SER A 1044 40.31 -28.56 15.04
N ALA A 1045 41.03 -28.68 13.94
CA ALA A 1045 41.19 -29.94 13.21
C ALA A 1045 42.07 -30.99 13.96
N PRO A 1046 41.67 -32.26 14.10
CA PRO A 1046 42.54 -33.31 14.66
C PRO A 1046 43.69 -33.63 13.69
N GLY A 1047 44.89 -33.12 13.96
CA GLY A 1047 46.10 -33.49 13.20
C GLY A 1047 46.27 -32.80 11.84
N GLN A 1048 45.95 -31.51 11.73
CA GLN A 1048 46.07 -30.71 10.48
C GLN A 1048 45.32 -31.30 9.28
N THR A 1049 44.04 -31.64 9.44
CA THR A 1049 43.18 -31.94 8.29
C THR A 1049 42.56 -30.65 7.76
N VAL A 1050 43.02 -30.23 6.58
CA VAL A 1050 42.43 -29.17 5.74
C VAL A 1050 41.16 -29.69 5.05
N LEU A 1051 40.30 -28.77 4.56
CA LEU A 1051 39.19 -29.11 3.67
C LEU A 1051 39.75 -29.89 2.46
N ARG A 1052 39.05 -30.96 2.07
CA ARG A 1052 39.45 -31.81 0.94
C ARG A 1052 38.23 -32.25 0.14
N TYR A 1053 38.45 -32.51 -1.14
CA TYR A 1053 37.48 -33.18 -2.01
C TYR A 1053 37.74 -34.70 -2.02
N ASP A 1054 36.68 -35.51 -1.97
CA ASP A 1054 36.71 -36.97 -1.97
C ASP A 1054 36.22 -37.50 -3.32
N GLU A 1055 37.13 -37.66 -4.29
CA GLU A 1055 36.79 -38.07 -5.67
C GLU A 1055 35.98 -39.38 -5.75
N ALA A 1056 36.17 -40.30 -4.80
CA ALA A 1056 35.46 -41.57 -4.82
C ALA A 1056 33.99 -41.44 -4.38
N ALA A 1057 33.68 -40.41 -3.60
CA ALA A 1057 32.36 -40.16 -3.04
C ALA A 1057 31.69 -38.91 -3.61
N GLY A 1058 32.37 -38.10 -4.42
CA GLY A 1058 31.82 -36.90 -5.04
C GLY A 1058 31.44 -35.80 -4.04
N GLN A 1059 32.26 -35.56 -3.00
CA GLN A 1059 31.89 -34.61 -1.94
C GLN A 1059 33.11 -33.99 -1.27
N PHE A 1060 32.93 -32.79 -0.73
CA PHE A 1060 33.85 -32.17 0.22
C PHE A 1060 33.74 -32.82 1.60
N VAL A 1061 34.87 -32.89 2.30
CA VAL A 1061 34.93 -33.44 3.66
C VAL A 1061 35.85 -32.58 4.53
N TYR A 1062 35.31 -32.09 5.63
CA TYR A 1062 36.07 -31.44 6.70
C TYR A 1062 35.78 -32.10 8.06
N ASN A 1063 36.83 -32.52 8.77
CA ASN A 1063 36.69 -33.22 10.04
C ASN A 1063 36.87 -32.25 11.21
N TRP A 1064 35.79 -31.59 11.61
CA TRP A 1064 35.80 -30.64 12.73
C TRP A 1064 35.91 -31.38 14.07
N LYS A 1065 36.78 -30.94 14.98
CA LYS A 1065 36.79 -31.44 16.37
C LYS A 1065 36.12 -30.40 17.27
N ALA A 1066 34.98 -30.76 17.83
CA ALA A 1066 34.24 -29.93 18.77
C ALA A 1066 35.16 -29.46 19.91
N PRO A 1067 35.28 -28.14 20.17
CA PRO A 1067 36.11 -27.60 21.24
C PRO A 1067 35.71 -28.09 22.64
N ALA A 1068 36.56 -27.81 23.63
CA ALA A 1068 36.23 -27.94 25.05
C ALA A 1068 36.47 -26.57 25.72
N PRO A 1069 35.61 -26.09 26.64
CA PRO A 1069 34.56 -26.81 27.37
C PRO A 1069 33.18 -26.82 26.67
N ALA A 1070 32.26 -27.65 27.19
CA ALA A 1070 30.85 -27.71 26.78
C ALA A 1070 30.08 -26.42 27.15
N GLY A 1071 28.92 -26.21 26.54
CA GLY A 1071 28.03 -25.06 26.72
C GLY A 1071 28.27 -23.90 25.74
N LYS A 1072 29.06 -24.11 24.67
CA LYS A 1072 29.31 -23.13 23.62
C LYS A 1072 28.64 -23.52 22.31
N CYS A 1073 28.21 -22.52 21.54
CA CYS A 1073 27.61 -22.73 20.23
C CYS A 1073 28.55 -22.25 19.11
N TYR A 1074 28.43 -22.89 17.95
CA TYR A 1074 29.28 -22.64 16.80
C TYR A 1074 28.44 -22.64 15.53
N GLN A 1075 28.77 -21.77 14.59
CA GLN A 1075 28.24 -21.79 13.23
C GLN A 1075 29.34 -22.26 12.29
N ALA A 1076 29.05 -23.28 11.48
CA ALA A 1076 29.90 -23.64 10.35
C ALA A 1076 29.29 -23.08 9.07
N THR A 1077 30.08 -22.35 8.28
CA THR A 1077 29.66 -21.78 7.00
C THR A 1077 30.55 -22.32 5.90
N ALA A 1078 29.96 -22.96 4.89
CA ALA A 1078 30.65 -23.34 3.66
C ALA A 1078 30.28 -22.35 2.55
N THR A 1079 31.27 -21.84 1.83
CA THR A 1079 31.09 -20.82 0.79
C THR A 1079 31.83 -21.25 -0.46
N VAL A 1080 31.20 -21.10 -1.63
CA VAL A 1080 31.80 -21.38 -2.94
C VAL A 1080 32.32 -20.07 -3.54
N ALA A 1081 33.48 -20.13 -4.20
CA ALA A 1081 34.05 -19.00 -4.92
C ALA A 1081 33.16 -18.63 -6.10
N GLY A 1082 32.79 -17.35 -6.20
CA GLY A 1082 31.83 -16.86 -7.19
C GLY A 1082 30.41 -16.65 -6.64
N GLY A 1083 30.11 -17.09 -5.41
CA GLY A 1083 28.84 -16.79 -4.73
C GLY A 1083 28.27 -17.99 -3.98
N GLY A 1084 27.29 -17.71 -3.12
CA GLY A 1084 26.54 -18.73 -2.39
C GLY A 1084 27.25 -19.30 -1.15
N SER A 1085 26.48 -19.48 -0.08
CA SER A 1085 26.95 -20.13 1.14
C SER A 1085 25.85 -20.94 1.80
N MET A 1086 26.23 -21.93 2.58
CA MET A 1086 25.32 -22.65 3.47
C MET A 1086 25.86 -22.63 4.91
N THR A 1087 24.94 -22.66 5.87
CA THR A 1087 25.27 -22.59 7.29
C THR A 1087 24.66 -23.75 8.08
N ALA A 1088 25.37 -24.21 9.13
CA ALA A 1088 24.81 -25.11 10.14
C ALA A 1088 25.23 -24.70 11.55
N LEU A 1089 24.30 -24.85 12.49
CA LEU A 1089 24.49 -24.49 13.90
C LEU A 1089 24.80 -25.72 14.76
N PHE A 1090 25.71 -25.55 15.71
CA PHE A 1090 26.17 -26.60 16.62
C PHE A 1090 26.16 -26.12 18.07
N MET A 1091 25.78 -26.99 18.99
CA MET A 1091 25.96 -26.80 20.43
C MET A 1091 26.87 -27.89 20.99
N VAL A 1092 27.94 -27.50 21.69
CA VAL A 1092 28.86 -28.44 22.32
C VAL A 1092 28.31 -28.86 23.69
N GLY A 1093 27.91 -30.13 23.82
CA GLY A 1093 27.40 -30.74 25.06
C GLY A 1093 28.41 -31.55 25.85
#